data_AF-A0A8H7ZGM7-F1
#
_entry.id   AF-A0A8H7ZGM7-F1
#
_cell.length_a   1.000
_cell.length_b   1.000
_cell.length_c   1.000
_cell.angle_alpha   90.00
_cell.angle_beta   90.00
_cell.angle_gamma   90.00
#
_symmetry.space_group_name_H-M   'P 1'
#
loop_
_entity.id
_entity.type
_entity.pdbx_description
1 polymer ?
#
loop_
_entity_poly.entity_id
_entity_poly.type
_entity_poly.pdbx_seq_one_letter_code
_entity_poly.pdbx_strand_id
1 'polypeptide(L)'
;MDIRNITEKPTSQQNSTRSTPESNTAAPKQSGSTELEKESDMETRDLSTMQQQQQYTASPSNENDGISNEGSAHSPSPMPPPNPNPQSATDEQTHVYNYDHEHSLNKPKRQRRSYSCGPCKMLKIKCDLQIPCTSCKKFKRVNRCMLQPPQPPSQEELSKIKERKKRTMHKRLKTSNDIVHAFHDNQSSIPSLLSSIQSSSRLMEQQPRSFFDHSAQVSRSAAAAGVGAKSSPAHAQQSNFSNLQPETNNGLPAHTITHITSNYANQTQTQLSADIQQTEGDLLNTLTHRDYQKDVEMSMVDVKRIKRLLPSNFETVEHIFQLYLNTINTVFLDTQNHDEILRVGRLVYQKLVAIDDENVKNISKSIEFNVVELRNLSLLFLILASGFLFEKVENISCNFLFDLRTIYKDDLIDDWVKIAKCIKLKLLSYESLTDLIYLMDWYFIIKNLYTYDYKIIENYLEFNSLLNYLVLNNDFISLIEDTGMEVPASQDNTPQPQVGDDSRRKTYPQSREFRVLGKYWIQIRMIELEFTFFQCKGSMLVSNQLKNSIVPHEDALKNMYGPKASYVDSPLTRHQVSIWGLYYTRSGQSTSIRRIVQDYLELYSNASLILKDDLQKTEGRFCNAHEQEPKPETTLQDVETLLKNEQILLLFVRWLSFIRIEANYFPSLRYSSFLTTMMNLNNHFNLLDKHYTSGKAGENLVDFILSNFSLHFIKPFFQCLTYQSLFLIFLKYSLLEKSKDGGAHYKIRLDEIYQQILSSFQRTLNKFVTSPKMKEYYTSIRVFEVNIGFLIDVNHVLNDEPTSIHEQESSTSRKHKPPFEFENLTDLLYRLKSEFNPAHWEYLIDIYFGSRDNFFRYVEKEWDLFQFLLSDAPTPGDGPGANLTKNMVITNSLKFNDEFVDHHKGKLMGLVFDNNVVQEYMKLNVEPNIDD
;
A
#
# COMPACT_ATOMS: atom_id res chain seq x y z
N MET A 1 -23.35 21.91 -1.09
CA MET A 1 -24.32 21.43 -0.08
C MET A 1 -23.55 20.99 1.15
N ASP A 2 -24.01 21.33 2.35
CA ASP A 2 -23.29 21.01 3.59
C ASP A 2 -23.62 19.59 4.08
N ILE A 3 -22.61 18.72 4.07
CA ILE A 3 -22.70 17.29 4.36
C ILE A 3 -22.81 17.02 5.88
N ARG A 4 -22.41 17.97 6.74
CA ARG A 4 -22.35 17.79 8.21
C ARG A 4 -23.69 17.45 8.87
N ASN A 5 -24.81 17.83 8.25
CA ASN A 5 -26.16 17.58 8.75
C ASN A 5 -26.57 16.09 8.80
N ILE A 6 -25.75 15.16 8.28
CA ILE A 6 -26.05 13.71 8.23
C ILE A 6 -25.34 12.92 9.35
N THR A 7 -24.47 13.56 10.15
CA THR A 7 -23.59 12.91 11.12
C THR A 7 -23.81 13.25 12.60
N GLU A 8 -24.61 14.27 12.95
CA GLU A 8 -24.82 14.67 14.35
C GLU A 8 -26.25 14.44 14.88
N LYS A 9 -26.45 13.37 15.67
CA LYS A 9 -27.26 13.32 16.92
C LYS A 9 -27.46 11.90 17.48
N PRO A 10 -26.82 11.58 18.62
CA PRO A 10 -27.37 10.65 19.61
C PRO A 10 -28.07 11.46 20.71
N THR A 11 -29.40 11.40 20.81
CA THR A 11 -30.16 12.17 21.83
C THR A 11 -30.66 11.25 22.95
N SER A 12 -29.82 11.00 23.95
CA SER A 12 -30.18 10.20 25.12
C SER A 12 -30.75 11.07 26.25
N GLN A 13 -32.09 11.09 26.40
CA GLN A 13 -32.73 11.46 27.66
C GLN A 13 -33.76 10.40 28.04
N GLN A 14 -33.55 9.81 29.21
CA GLN A 14 -34.53 8.94 29.86
C GLN A 14 -35.63 9.81 30.48
N ASN A 15 -36.89 9.38 30.39
CA ASN A 15 -37.73 9.37 31.57
C ASN A 15 -38.87 8.35 31.45
N SER A 16 -39.27 7.80 32.58
CA SER A 16 -40.31 6.77 32.67
C SER A 16 -41.61 7.37 33.19
N THR A 17 -42.74 7.11 32.53
CA THR A 17 -43.83 6.29 33.10
C THR A 17 -45.10 6.23 32.23
N ARG A 18 -45.58 4.99 32.02
CA ARG A 18 -46.98 4.52 32.21
C ARG A 18 -48.14 5.10 31.36
N SER A 19 -49.01 4.17 30.97
CA SER A 19 -50.43 4.27 30.57
C SER A 19 -50.79 4.05 29.08
N THR A 20 -52.00 3.53 28.90
CA THR A 20 -52.51 2.71 27.78
C THR A 20 -53.34 3.52 26.75
N PRO A 21 -53.72 2.93 25.59
CA PRO A 21 -54.04 3.71 24.40
C PRO A 21 -55.53 3.79 24.02
N GLU A 22 -55.87 4.87 23.32
CA GLU A 22 -57.00 5.02 22.40
C GLU A 22 -56.45 5.81 21.18
N SER A 23 -56.73 5.61 19.89
CA SER A 23 -57.75 4.97 19.04
C SER A 23 -58.32 6.03 18.07
N ASN A 24 -58.88 5.59 16.94
CA ASN A 24 -59.76 6.36 16.03
C ASN A 24 -59.15 7.44 15.10
N THR A 25 -58.71 6.96 13.92
CA THR A 25 -59.35 7.19 12.59
C THR A 25 -59.69 8.59 12.04
N ALA A 26 -59.65 8.64 10.70
CA ALA A 26 -60.44 9.47 9.76
C ALA A 26 -59.78 10.74 9.18
N ALA A 27 -59.59 10.71 7.86
CA ALA A 27 -59.46 11.87 6.96
C ALA A 27 -60.85 12.14 6.32
N PRO A 28 -60.99 12.88 5.21
CA PRO A 28 -60.23 14.02 4.67
C PRO A 28 -61.16 15.25 4.48
N LYS A 29 -60.69 16.34 3.83
CA LYS A 29 -61.58 17.21 3.02
C LYS A 29 -60.83 18.06 1.98
N GLN A 30 -61.54 18.43 0.91
CA GLN A 30 -61.08 19.20 -0.25
C GLN A 30 -61.83 20.54 -0.35
N SER A 31 -61.16 21.59 -0.85
CA SER A 31 -61.67 22.79 -1.56
C SER A 31 -60.61 23.91 -1.49
N GLY A 32 -60.45 24.84 -2.43
CA GLY A 32 -61.13 25.11 -3.71
C GLY A 32 -60.90 26.57 -4.14
N SER A 33 -61.09 26.91 -5.43
CA SER A 33 -60.87 28.24 -6.10
C SER A 33 -59.42 28.80 -6.03
N THR A 34 -58.76 29.37 -7.06
CA THR A 34 -59.07 29.85 -8.44
C THR A 34 -59.35 31.34 -8.62
N GLU A 35 -58.33 32.08 -9.10
CA GLU A 35 -58.33 33.25 -10.02
C GLU A 35 -56.83 33.54 -10.36
N LEU A 36 -56.29 33.97 -11.52
CA LEU A 36 -56.71 34.52 -12.84
C LEU A 36 -56.68 36.05 -13.05
N GLU A 37 -55.55 36.57 -13.56
CA GLU A 37 -55.40 37.53 -14.69
C GLU A 37 -53.89 37.65 -15.07
N LYS A 38 -53.47 37.41 -16.33
CA LYS A 38 -53.28 38.35 -17.48
C LYS A 38 -52.09 39.31 -17.35
N GLU A 39 -51.34 39.74 -18.38
CA GLU A 39 -51.05 39.40 -19.79
C GLU A 39 -50.43 40.69 -20.38
N SER A 40 -49.26 40.64 -21.01
CA SER A 40 -48.87 41.58 -22.09
C SER A 40 -47.49 41.26 -22.65
N ASP A 41 -47.40 41.03 -23.96
CA ASP A 41 -46.16 40.82 -24.70
C ASP A 41 -45.46 42.12 -25.12
N MET A 42 -44.17 42.04 -25.47
CA MET A 42 -43.71 42.55 -26.77
C MET A 42 -42.33 41.99 -27.16
N GLU A 43 -42.24 41.37 -28.34
CA GLU A 43 -40.96 41.17 -29.04
C GLU A 43 -40.51 42.46 -29.74
N THR A 44 -39.22 42.59 -30.02
CA THR A 44 -38.76 43.20 -31.28
C THR A 44 -37.40 42.65 -31.71
N ARG A 45 -37.31 42.21 -32.97
CA ARG A 45 -36.04 41.95 -33.67
C ARG A 45 -35.73 43.15 -34.56
N ASP A 46 -34.45 43.39 -34.87
CA ASP A 46 -34.08 43.77 -36.24
C ASP A 46 -32.62 43.44 -36.58
N LEU A 47 -32.24 43.55 -37.86
CA LEU A 47 -31.02 42.94 -38.43
C LEU A 47 -30.46 43.73 -39.63
N SER A 48 -29.15 43.61 -39.93
CA SER A 48 -28.42 44.21 -41.09
C SER A 48 -27.98 45.68 -40.91
N THR A 49 -27.02 46.28 -41.65
CA THR A 49 -26.26 45.89 -42.86
C THR A 49 -24.83 46.50 -42.91
N MET A 50 -24.02 46.10 -43.89
CA MET A 50 -22.63 46.54 -44.18
C MET A 50 -22.47 48.00 -44.67
N GLN A 51 -21.26 48.59 -44.58
CA GLN A 51 -20.36 48.92 -45.74
C GLN A 51 -19.13 49.81 -45.42
N GLN A 52 -17.94 49.47 -45.98
CA GLN A 52 -16.92 50.32 -46.68
C GLN A 52 -16.30 51.58 -45.98
N GLN A 53 -15.11 52.14 -46.31
CA GLN A 53 -14.06 51.90 -47.34
C GLN A 53 -12.71 52.57 -46.96
N GLN A 54 -11.62 52.23 -47.69
CA GLN A 54 -10.34 52.99 -47.92
C GLN A 54 -9.44 53.33 -46.69
N GLN A 55 -8.14 52.98 -46.64
CA GLN A 55 -6.96 53.33 -47.48
C GLN A 55 -6.47 54.79 -47.41
N TYR A 56 -5.24 54.97 -46.88
CA TYR A 56 -4.24 55.92 -47.38
C TYR A 56 -2.81 55.45 -47.06
N THR A 57 -1.81 56.04 -47.72
CA THR A 57 -0.42 55.53 -47.86
C THR A 57 0.64 56.44 -47.22
N ALA A 58 1.72 55.87 -46.65
CA ALA A 58 3.09 56.39 -46.78
C ALA A 58 4.18 55.46 -46.20
N SER A 59 5.29 55.33 -46.92
CA SER A 59 6.65 54.98 -46.46
C SER A 59 7.56 56.18 -46.84
N PRO A 60 8.90 56.25 -46.60
CA PRO A 60 9.89 55.28 -46.11
C PRO A 60 10.63 55.82 -44.83
N SER A 61 11.89 55.57 -44.43
CA SER A 61 13.12 55.13 -45.13
C SER A 61 14.30 54.70 -44.21
N ASN A 62 15.35 54.16 -44.84
CA ASN A 62 16.72 53.87 -44.34
C ASN A 62 16.87 52.60 -43.44
N GLU A 63 17.87 51.71 -43.59
CA GLU A 63 19.34 51.81 -43.84
C GLU A 63 20.11 52.29 -42.58
N ASN A 64 21.23 51.69 -42.12
CA ASN A 64 22.08 50.61 -42.65
C ASN A 64 22.85 49.85 -41.53
N ASP A 65 23.61 48.80 -41.90
CA ASP A 65 24.90 48.25 -41.37
C ASP A 65 25.33 48.41 -39.88
N GLY A 66 26.07 47.49 -39.25
CA GLY A 66 26.60 46.21 -39.75
C GLY A 66 27.62 45.51 -38.82
N ILE A 67 27.80 44.21 -39.07
CA ILE A 67 28.94 43.27 -38.85
C ILE A 67 30.24 43.84 -38.22
N SER A 68 30.74 43.23 -37.11
CA SER A 68 32.04 42.48 -37.07
C SER A 68 32.59 42.08 -35.67
N ASN A 69 32.95 40.80 -35.53
CA ASN A 69 34.10 40.13 -34.85
C ASN A 69 34.75 40.58 -33.51
N GLU A 70 35.07 39.54 -32.68
CA GLU A 70 36.33 39.21 -31.97
C GLU A 70 37.00 40.24 -31.00
N GLY A 71 37.73 39.84 -29.94
CA GLY A 71 38.06 38.52 -29.38
C GLY A 71 39.27 38.56 -28.41
N SER A 72 39.58 37.45 -27.74
CA SER A 72 40.76 37.21 -26.86
C SER A 72 40.76 37.84 -25.44
N ALA A 73 41.74 37.45 -24.61
CA ALA A 73 41.78 37.65 -23.16
C ALA A 73 43.21 37.83 -22.60
N HIS A 74 43.36 38.32 -21.35
CA HIS A 74 44.19 37.75 -20.27
C HIS A 74 44.21 38.63 -18.98
N SER A 75 44.53 38.02 -17.83
CA SER A 75 44.66 38.67 -16.51
C SER A 75 46.12 38.92 -16.11
N PRO A 76 46.39 39.75 -15.07
CA PRO A 76 47.13 39.21 -13.92
C PRO A 76 46.70 39.77 -12.52
N SER A 77 47.41 39.36 -11.48
CA SER A 77 47.36 39.78 -10.04
C SER A 77 48.83 39.83 -9.51
N PRO A 78 49.21 39.98 -8.21
CA PRO A 78 48.45 40.13 -6.94
C PRO A 78 49.02 41.09 -5.82
N MET A 79 48.24 41.35 -4.74
CA MET A 79 48.53 41.40 -3.25
C MET A 79 49.90 41.83 -2.61
N PRO A 80 50.02 42.13 -1.27
CA PRO A 80 49.05 42.44 -0.18
C PRO A 80 49.42 43.71 0.73
N PRO A 81 49.61 43.72 2.09
CA PRO A 81 48.87 44.62 3.03
C PRO A 81 49.75 45.48 4.00
N PRO A 82 49.19 46.16 5.04
CA PRO A 82 49.27 45.63 6.43
C PRO A 82 48.11 46.05 7.40
N ASN A 83 48.26 45.77 8.71
CA ASN A 83 47.31 46.02 9.83
C ASN A 83 48.08 46.35 11.14
N PRO A 84 47.54 47.16 12.10
CA PRO A 84 47.65 46.79 13.53
C PRO A 84 46.48 47.21 14.47
N ASN A 85 46.49 46.61 15.69
CA ASN A 85 45.64 46.81 16.89
C ASN A 85 46.44 47.63 17.97
N PRO A 86 46.15 47.76 19.31
CA PRO A 86 45.07 47.24 20.22
C PRO A 86 44.56 48.26 21.35
N GLN A 87 43.99 47.74 22.47
CA GLN A 87 43.83 48.32 23.86
C GLN A 87 42.59 49.19 24.22
N SER A 88 42.04 49.26 25.47
CA SER A 88 42.02 48.33 26.66
C SER A 88 41.17 48.84 27.87
N ALA A 89 40.52 47.92 28.64
CA ALA A 89 40.04 48.03 30.06
C ALA A 89 38.89 49.03 30.39
N THR A 90 38.16 48.98 31.53
CA THR A 90 38.30 48.27 32.84
C THR A 90 37.08 47.37 33.25
N ASP A 91 36.54 47.46 34.49
CA ASP A 91 35.92 46.36 35.29
C ASP A 91 35.03 46.87 36.50
N GLU A 92 34.62 45.96 37.42
CA GLU A 92 33.95 46.11 38.75
C GLU A 92 32.40 46.24 38.83
N GLN A 93 31.64 45.67 39.81
CA GLN A 93 31.86 44.60 40.82
C GLN A 93 30.51 44.02 41.39
N THR A 94 30.41 42.67 41.52
CA THR A 94 29.80 41.77 42.58
C THR A 94 28.46 42.10 43.35
N HIS A 95 27.76 41.22 44.11
CA HIS A 95 27.85 39.80 44.59
C HIS A 95 26.38 39.23 44.71
N VAL A 96 25.99 38.06 44.16
CA VAL A 96 26.06 36.64 44.66
C VAL A 96 24.94 36.15 45.62
N TYR A 97 24.33 34.99 45.28
CA TYR A 97 24.24 33.79 46.14
C TYR A 97 24.06 32.51 45.28
N ASN A 98 24.70 31.40 45.68
CA ASN A 98 24.76 30.12 44.95
C ASN A 98 23.86 29.03 45.56
N TYR A 99 23.57 27.98 44.78
CA TYR A 99 23.67 26.59 45.25
C TYR A 99 24.12 25.67 44.09
N ASP A 100 24.98 24.70 44.40
CA ASP A 100 25.75 23.94 43.40
C ASP A 100 25.05 22.65 42.90
N HIS A 101 25.36 22.26 41.66
CA HIS A 101 25.52 20.85 41.30
C HIS A 101 26.46 20.68 40.09
N GLU A 102 27.45 19.81 40.22
CA GLU A 102 28.55 19.66 39.26
C GLU A 102 28.15 18.94 37.97
N HIS A 103 28.58 19.47 36.81
CA HIS A 103 28.67 18.70 35.57
C HIS A 103 30.03 18.87 34.88
N SER A 104 30.76 17.76 34.73
CA SER A 104 32.13 17.77 34.23
C SER A 104 32.22 18.01 32.72
N LEU A 105 32.73 19.18 32.32
CA LEU A 105 33.20 19.45 30.96
C LEU A 105 34.71 19.23 30.87
N ASN A 106 35.14 18.17 30.14
CA ASN A 106 36.24 18.20 29.16
C ASN A 106 36.66 16.79 28.71
N LYS A 107 36.23 16.38 27.50
CA LYS A 107 36.87 15.32 26.72
C LYS A 107 36.95 15.76 25.25
N PRO A 108 38.14 15.87 24.63
CA PRO A 108 38.27 16.45 23.29
C PRO A 108 37.58 15.59 22.23
N LYS A 109 36.76 16.23 21.38
CA LYS A 109 35.97 15.60 20.33
C LYS A 109 36.91 14.98 19.27
N ARG A 110 37.05 13.65 19.28
CA ARG A 110 38.10 12.91 18.56
C ARG A 110 38.06 13.14 17.04
N GLN A 111 38.93 14.01 16.55
CA GLN A 111 39.02 14.35 15.13
C GLN A 111 39.41 13.12 14.29
N ARG A 112 38.51 12.70 13.39
CA ARG A 112 38.68 11.49 12.57
C ARG A 112 39.60 11.79 11.38
N ARG A 113 40.87 11.39 11.49
CA ARG A 113 41.88 11.59 10.43
C ARG A 113 41.42 10.94 9.11
N SER A 114 41.65 11.64 8.01
CA SER A 114 41.24 11.24 6.65
C SER A 114 42.47 10.88 5.83
N TYR A 115 42.63 9.60 5.49
CA TYR A 115 43.81 9.11 4.77
C TYR A 115 43.83 9.46 3.26
N SER A 116 42.65 9.73 2.66
CA SER A 116 42.49 10.09 1.25
C SER A 116 43.15 11.44 0.89
N CYS A 117 43.69 11.54 -0.33
CA CYS A 117 44.21 12.79 -0.88
C CYS A 117 43.12 13.87 -0.99
N GLY A 118 43.53 15.16 -1.00
CA GLY A 118 42.62 16.31 -1.02
C GLY A 118 41.51 16.24 -2.08
N PRO A 119 41.84 16.05 -3.38
CA PRO A 119 40.84 15.98 -4.44
C PRO A 119 39.86 14.81 -4.29
N CYS A 120 40.29 13.66 -3.76
CA CYS A 120 39.39 12.53 -3.53
C CYS A 120 38.50 12.75 -2.29
N LYS A 121 39.05 13.39 -1.24
CA LYS A 121 38.32 13.75 -0.02
C LYS A 121 37.19 14.75 -0.30
N MET A 122 37.45 15.82 -1.07
CA MET A 122 36.43 16.80 -1.44
C MET A 122 35.27 16.17 -2.22
N LEU A 123 35.60 15.34 -3.21
CA LEU A 123 34.62 14.72 -4.11
C LEU A 123 34.06 13.39 -3.59
N LYS A 124 34.33 13.02 -2.33
CA LYS A 124 33.89 11.78 -1.65
C LYS A 124 34.24 10.46 -2.38
N ILE A 125 35.15 10.49 -3.36
CA ILE A 125 35.55 9.32 -4.16
C ILE A 125 36.65 8.48 -3.49
N LYS A 126 36.70 7.19 -3.82
CA LYS A 126 37.72 6.25 -3.32
C LYS A 126 39.12 6.69 -3.76
N CYS A 127 40.06 6.66 -2.81
CA CYS A 127 41.48 6.92 -3.02
C CYS A 127 42.27 5.65 -2.68
N ASP A 128 43.11 5.22 -3.61
CA ASP A 128 44.01 4.05 -3.54
C ASP A 128 45.33 4.34 -2.81
N LEU A 129 45.49 5.55 -2.27
CA LEU A 129 46.62 6.02 -1.45
C LEU A 129 48.02 6.03 -2.13
N GLN A 130 48.12 5.62 -3.40
CA GLN A 130 49.32 5.85 -4.22
C GLN A 130 49.55 7.35 -4.47
N ILE A 131 50.78 7.74 -4.82
CA ILE A 131 51.16 9.12 -5.13
C ILE A 131 51.73 9.20 -6.56
N PRO A 132 51.07 9.91 -7.50
CA PRO A 132 49.69 10.38 -7.45
C PRO A 132 48.69 9.22 -7.55
N CYS A 133 47.54 9.35 -6.89
CA CYS A 133 46.58 8.25 -6.78
C CYS A 133 45.87 7.96 -8.12
N THR A 134 45.46 6.71 -8.36
CA THR A 134 44.89 6.25 -9.64
C THR A 134 43.62 7.01 -10.02
N SER A 135 42.77 7.37 -9.05
CA SER A 135 41.62 8.26 -9.27
C SER A 135 42.05 9.64 -9.80
N CYS A 136 43.10 10.23 -9.23
CA CYS A 136 43.64 11.51 -9.69
C CYS A 136 44.41 11.42 -11.02
N LYS A 137 44.97 10.25 -11.37
CA LYS A 137 45.49 9.97 -12.73
C LYS A 137 44.34 9.94 -13.74
N LYS A 138 43.33 9.08 -13.55
CA LYS A 138 42.17 8.92 -14.45
C LYS A 138 41.47 10.24 -14.75
N PHE A 139 41.23 11.05 -13.72
CA PHE A 139 40.51 12.33 -13.86
C PHE A 139 41.44 13.56 -14.01
N LYS A 140 42.65 13.40 -14.57
CA LYS A 140 43.60 14.48 -14.91
C LYS A 140 43.89 15.49 -13.77
N ARG A 141 43.82 15.04 -12.50
CA ARG A 141 43.92 15.87 -11.27
C ARG A 141 45.25 15.67 -10.52
N VAL A 142 46.28 15.17 -11.19
CA VAL A 142 47.61 14.85 -10.63
C VAL A 142 48.20 16.01 -9.83
N ASN A 143 48.26 17.23 -10.37
CA ASN A 143 48.90 18.37 -9.69
C ASN A 143 48.23 18.71 -8.34
N ARG A 144 46.89 18.67 -8.28
CA ARG A 144 46.13 18.85 -7.02
C ARG A 144 46.29 17.66 -6.06
N CYS A 145 46.60 16.47 -6.57
CA CYS A 145 46.96 15.31 -5.76
C CYS A 145 48.38 15.41 -5.16
N MET A 146 49.31 16.09 -5.83
CA MET A 146 50.66 16.31 -5.31
C MET A 146 50.69 17.44 -4.26
N LEU A 147 49.82 18.45 -4.39
CA LEU A 147 49.65 19.53 -3.40
C LEU A 147 49.00 19.06 -2.09
N GLN A 148 48.11 18.06 -2.16
CA GLN A 148 47.47 17.46 -0.98
C GLN A 148 47.50 15.92 -1.11
N PRO A 149 48.68 15.30 -0.91
CA PRO A 149 48.86 13.87 -1.09
C PRO A 149 48.02 13.04 -0.12
N PRO A 150 47.72 11.78 -0.46
CA PRO A 150 47.15 10.85 0.50
C PRO A 150 48.12 10.67 1.67
N GLN A 151 47.58 10.59 2.87
CA GLN A 151 48.33 10.32 4.08
C GLN A 151 48.04 8.87 4.48
N PRO A 152 48.84 7.87 4.05
CA PRO A 152 48.60 6.49 4.46
C PRO A 152 48.82 6.32 5.98
N PRO A 153 48.04 5.45 6.66
CA PRO A 153 48.29 5.11 8.06
C PRO A 153 49.69 4.48 8.22
N SER A 154 50.40 4.85 9.29
CA SER A 154 51.72 4.29 9.58
C SER A 154 51.66 2.79 9.87
N GLN A 155 52.81 2.11 9.83
CA GLN A 155 52.94 0.70 10.20
C GLN A 155 52.36 0.40 11.60
N GLU A 156 52.47 1.37 12.50
CA GLU A 156 51.97 1.32 13.88
C GLU A 156 50.47 1.64 14.00
N GLU A 157 49.90 2.49 13.13
CA GLU A 157 48.45 2.60 13.00
C GLU A 157 47.84 1.34 12.37
N LEU A 158 48.51 0.75 11.38
CA LEU A 158 48.09 -0.48 10.71
C LEU A 158 48.07 -1.68 11.66
N SER A 159 49.04 -1.82 12.57
CA SER A 159 48.99 -2.84 13.62
C SER A 159 47.82 -2.59 14.59
N LYS A 160 47.63 -1.36 15.07
CA LYS A 160 46.49 -0.96 15.94
C LYS A 160 45.13 -1.15 15.24
N ILE A 161 45.05 -1.01 13.92
CA ILE A 161 43.84 -1.29 13.12
C ILE A 161 43.60 -2.79 12.97
N LYS A 162 44.64 -3.60 12.65
CA LYS A 162 44.55 -5.06 12.60
C LYS A 162 44.14 -5.64 13.97
N GLU A 163 44.72 -5.11 15.04
CA GLU A 163 44.40 -5.54 16.41
C GLU A 163 42.96 -5.19 16.80
N ARG A 164 42.48 -3.97 16.50
CA ARG A 164 41.07 -3.61 16.69
C ARG A 164 40.15 -4.54 15.88
N LYS A 165 40.46 -4.82 14.61
CA LYS A 165 39.70 -5.79 13.80
C LYS A 165 39.70 -7.18 14.45
N LYS A 166 40.83 -7.68 14.96
CA LYS A 166 40.93 -8.96 15.67
C LYS A 166 40.05 -8.95 16.92
N ARG A 167 40.13 -7.91 17.76
CA ARG A 167 39.28 -7.73 18.96
C ARG A 167 37.78 -7.67 18.60
N THR A 168 37.39 -6.97 17.52
CA THR A 168 35.99 -6.91 17.05
C THR A 168 35.51 -8.25 16.49
N MET A 169 36.35 -8.97 15.71
CA MET A 169 36.03 -10.30 15.19
C MET A 169 35.88 -11.32 16.31
N HIS A 170 36.77 -11.29 17.31
CA HIS A 170 36.70 -12.18 18.47
C HIS A 170 35.47 -11.85 19.35
N LYS A 171 35.11 -10.58 19.51
CA LYS A 171 33.84 -10.19 20.15
C LYS A 171 32.63 -10.67 19.35
N ARG A 172 32.64 -10.58 18.01
CA ARG A 172 31.57 -11.14 17.16
C ARG A 172 31.45 -12.66 17.29
N LEU A 173 32.56 -13.41 17.23
CA LEU A 173 32.54 -14.86 17.44
C LEU A 173 32.02 -15.21 18.83
N LYS A 174 32.48 -14.51 19.88
CA LYS A 174 32.00 -14.76 21.23
C LYS A 174 30.50 -14.46 21.34
N THR A 175 30.02 -13.31 20.87
CA THR A 175 28.58 -13.00 20.86
C THR A 175 27.78 -14.01 20.02
N SER A 176 28.32 -14.56 18.93
CA SER A 176 27.66 -15.61 18.15
C SER A 176 27.50 -16.91 18.94
N ASN A 177 28.54 -17.34 19.67
CA ASN A 177 28.47 -18.54 20.52
C ASN A 177 27.63 -18.29 21.77
N ASP A 178 27.74 -17.11 22.39
CA ASP A 178 26.93 -16.69 23.54
C ASP A 178 25.43 -16.66 23.15
N ILE A 179 25.08 -16.29 21.91
CA ILE A 179 23.71 -16.41 21.36
C ILE A 179 23.30 -17.88 21.21
N VAL A 180 24.11 -18.73 20.57
CA VAL A 180 23.78 -20.15 20.34
C VAL A 180 23.60 -20.90 21.67
N HIS A 181 24.40 -20.61 22.70
CA HIS A 181 24.20 -21.18 24.04
C HIS A 181 22.98 -20.59 24.76
N ALA A 182 22.71 -19.28 24.64
CA ALA A 182 21.52 -18.67 25.23
C ALA A 182 20.20 -19.24 24.67
N PHE A 183 20.20 -19.70 23.41
CA PHE A 183 19.06 -20.39 22.80
C PHE A 183 18.85 -21.84 23.31
N HIS A 184 19.86 -22.48 23.90
CA HIS A 184 19.77 -23.86 24.37
C HIS A 184 19.42 -23.99 25.87
N ASP A 185 19.86 -23.05 26.71
CA ASP A 185 19.82 -23.22 28.17
C ASP A 185 18.70 -22.43 28.91
N ASN A 186 17.82 -21.68 28.23
CA ASN A 186 16.68 -21.00 28.88
C ASN A 186 15.47 -20.75 27.94
N GLN A 187 14.32 -21.40 28.22
CA GLN A 187 13.07 -21.22 27.46
C GLN A 187 12.29 -19.91 27.76
N SER A 188 12.79 -19.02 28.62
CA SER A 188 11.98 -17.89 29.15
C SER A 188 12.68 -16.52 29.19
N SER A 189 13.50 -16.18 28.19
CA SER A 189 14.03 -14.80 28.06
C SER A 189 14.39 -14.40 26.61
N ILE A 190 13.79 -13.32 26.10
CA ILE A 190 14.08 -12.73 24.78
C ILE A 190 14.67 -11.32 24.94
N PRO A 191 15.97 -11.09 24.61
CA PRO A 191 16.55 -9.74 24.64
C PRO A 191 17.33 -9.37 23.34
N SER A 192 16.63 -8.86 22.30
CA SER A 192 17.28 -8.05 21.25
C SER A 192 16.41 -7.05 20.47
N LEU A 193 15.14 -6.83 20.85
CA LEU A 193 14.29 -5.77 20.27
C LEU A 193 13.91 -4.67 21.28
N LEU A 194 13.85 -4.99 22.58
CA LEU A 194 13.41 -4.08 23.65
C LEU A 194 14.25 -2.80 23.82
N SER A 195 15.52 -2.79 23.42
CA SER A 195 16.37 -1.59 23.51
C SER A 195 15.97 -0.48 22.51
N SER A 196 15.43 -0.84 21.36
CA SER A 196 14.80 0.10 20.41
C SER A 196 13.42 0.54 20.88
N ILE A 197 12.66 -0.35 21.53
CA ILE A 197 11.34 -0.03 22.10
C ILE A 197 11.48 0.99 23.24
N GLN A 198 12.46 0.83 24.14
CA GLN A 198 12.70 1.77 25.25
C GLN A 198 13.07 3.19 24.82
N SER A 199 13.58 3.40 23.60
CA SER A 199 13.85 4.73 23.06
C SER A 199 12.61 5.37 22.41
N SER A 200 11.63 4.57 21.99
CA SER A 200 10.34 5.06 21.44
C SER A 200 9.30 5.28 22.55
N SER A 201 9.20 4.36 23.51
CA SER A 201 8.24 4.44 24.64
C SER A 201 8.40 5.71 25.48
N ARG A 202 9.65 6.20 25.64
CA ARG A 202 9.98 7.41 26.41
C ARG A 202 9.55 8.72 25.75
N LEU A 203 8.94 8.68 24.57
CA LEU A 203 8.35 9.85 23.90
C LEU A 203 6.82 9.95 24.07
N MET A 204 6.15 8.96 24.68
CA MET A 204 4.71 9.04 24.97
C MET A 204 4.37 9.33 26.44
N GLU A 205 5.27 9.07 27.39
CA GLU A 205 5.04 9.30 28.82
C GLU A 205 5.33 10.76 29.27
N GLN A 206 4.61 11.74 28.71
CA GLN A 206 4.59 13.12 29.22
C GLN A 206 3.19 13.79 29.17
N GLN A 207 2.22 13.23 29.89
CA GLN A 207 1.22 14.04 30.63
C GLN A 207 0.66 13.25 31.84
N PRO A 208 0.19 13.92 32.90
CA PRO A 208 0.03 13.27 34.21
C PRO A 208 -1.38 12.70 34.46
N ARG A 209 -1.43 11.56 35.15
CA ARG A 209 -2.55 11.17 36.02
C ARG A 209 -2.02 10.74 37.38
N SER A 210 -2.47 11.43 38.42
CA SER A 210 -2.26 11.10 39.83
C SER A 210 -3.48 10.35 40.39
N PHE A 211 -3.30 9.71 41.56
CA PHE A 211 -4.29 8.86 42.27
C PHE A 211 -4.69 7.58 41.49
N PHE A 212 -4.54 6.36 42.01
CA PHE A 212 -4.40 5.89 43.40
C PHE A 212 -3.28 4.84 43.53
N ASP A 213 -2.55 4.86 44.65
CA ASP A 213 -1.69 3.74 45.06
C ASP A 213 -1.73 3.56 46.59
N HIS A 214 -2.42 2.49 47.04
CA HIS A 214 -2.39 1.99 48.42
C HIS A 214 -3.01 0.58 48.49
N SER A 215 -2.19 -0.48 48.51
CA SER A 215 -2.07 -1.38 49.69
C SER A 215 -1.32 -2.70 49.39
N ALA A 216 -0.79 -3.30 50.47
CA ALA A 216 -0.45 -4.73 50.59
C ALA A 216 0.71 -5.33 49.74
N GLN A 217 1.94 -4.88 49.98
CA GLN A 217 3.08 -5.82 50.03
C GLN A 217 3.10 -6.54 51.39
N VAL A 218 3.04 -7.87 51.43
CA VAL A 218 3.35 -8.67 52.65
C VAL A 218 4.04 -10.00 52.28
N SER A 219 5.03 -10.38 53.10
CA SER A 219 5.67 -11.71 53.25
C SER A 219 6.69 -12.25 52.23
N ARG A 220 7.93 -12.35 52.76
CA ARG A 220 9.11 -13.13 52.32
C ARG A 220 9.69 -13.83 53.56
N SER A 221 10.44 -14.93 53.51
CA SER A 221 10.64 -16.00 52.51
C SER A 221 11.58 -17.06 53.11
N ALA A 222 11.34 -18.36 52.93
CA ALA A 222 12.27 -19.44 53.32
C ALA A 222 12.29 -20.54 52.23
N ALA A 223 13.38 -21.08 51.68
CA ALA A 223 14.82 -21.19 52.02
C ALA A 223 15.25 -22.48 52.74
N ALA A 224 15.97 -23.37 52.03
CA ALA A 224 17.07 -24.21 52.53
C ALA A 224 17.86 -24.89 51.36
N ALA A 225 19.09 -25.32 51.64
CA ALA A 225 20.05 -25.99 50.72
C ALA A 225 19.73 -27.50 50.48
N GLY A 226 20.38 -28.24 49.58
CA GLY A 226 21.41 -27.95 48.55
C GLY A 226 22.42 -29.09 48.34
N VAL A 227 23.40 -28.91 47.42
CA VAL A 227 24.59 -29.77 47.14
C VAL A 227 24.37 -31.09 46.37
N GLY A 228 25.18 -31.36 45.31
CA GLY A 228 25.71 -32.74 45.14
C GLY A 228 25.87 -33.46 43.77
N ALA A 229 26.49 -32.87 42.74
CA ALA A 229 27.36 -33.55 41.74
C ALA A 229 26.94 -34.81 40.90
N LYS A 230 27.00 -34.65 39.56
CA LYS A 230 27.61 -35.53 38.53
C LYS A 230 27.34 -37.05 38.49
N SER A 231 26.78 -37.56 37.38
CA SER A 231 27.50 -38.34 36.34
C SER A 231 26.54 -38.80 35.20
N SER A 232 27.05 -39.57 34.22
CA SER A 232 26.43 -39.75 32.88
C SER A 232 25.78 -41.16 32.66
N PRO A 233 25.68 -41.77 31.45
CA PRO A 233 24.34 -42.12 30.91
C PRO A 233 24.09 -43.62 30.67
N ALA A 234 22.81 -44.03 30.59
CA ALA A 234 22.43 -45.34 30.04
C ALA A 234 20.98 -45.43 29.52
N HIS A 235 20.77 -46.42 28.66
CA HIS A 235 19.57 -46.77 27.91
C HIS A 235 18.26 -47.02 28.72
N ALA A 236 17.17 -46.58 28.10
CA ALA A 236 15.90 -47.30 27.88
C ALA A 236 15.43 -48.38 28.87
N GLN A 237 14.27 -48.12 29.48
CA GLN A 237 13.26 -49.16 29.71
C GLN A 237 11.91 -48.68 29.15
N GLN A 238 11.26 -49.52 28.35
CA GLN A 238 9.84 -49.37 28.03
C GLN A 238 9.03 -49.79 29.26
N SER A 239 8.07 -48.97 29.68
CA SER A 239 7.04 -49.37 30.64
C SER A 239 5.66 -49.14 30.04
N ASN A 240 4.90 -50.22 29.88
CA ASN A 240 3.56 -50.15 29.30
C ASN A 240 2.58 -49.56 30.32
N PHE A 241 2.05 -48.37 30.04
CA PHE A 241 0.85 -47.84 30.69
C PHE A 241 -0.17 -47.38 29.64
N SER A 242 -0.83 -48.37 29.04
CA SER A 242 -2.04 -48.15 28.24
C SER A 242 -3.22 -47.73 29.13
N ASN A 243 -4.19 -47.03 28.52
CA ASN A 243 -5.54 -46.76 29.02
C ASN A 243 -5.66 -45.78 30.21
N LEU A 244 -5.95 -44.51 29.91
CA LEU A 244 -6.88 -43.68 30.68
C LEU A 244 -7.42 -42.44 29.92
N GLN A 245 -7.60 -42.55 28.60
CA GLN A 245 -8.38 -41.58 27.82
C GLN A 245 -9.79 -41.42 28.44
N PRO A 246 -10.38 -40.22 28.47
CA PRO A 246 -11.79 -40.05 28.83
C PRO A 246 -12.69 -40.71 27.78
N GLU A 247 -13.81 -41.31 28.21
CA GLU A 247 -14.71 -42.05 27.32
C GLU A 247 -15.35 -41.11 26.29
N THR A 248 -15.12 -41.39 25.00
CA THR A 248 -15.79 -40.73 23.88
C THR A 248 -16.78 -41.68 23.23
N ASN A 249 -17.96 -41.16 22.87
CA ASN A 249 -19.07 -41.96 22.39
C ASN A 249 -18.86 -42.32 20.90
N ASN A 250 -18.13 -43.41 20.64
CA ASN A 250 -17.69 -43.80 19.30
C ASN A 250 -18.86 -44.17 18.36
N GLY A 251 -19.04 -43.40 17.28
CA GLY A 251 -20.18 -43.55 16.37
C GLY A 251 -20.08 -42.80 15.05
N LEU A 252 -18.87 -42.57 14.52
CA LEU A 252 -18.65 -41.94 13.20
C LEU A 252 -17.74 -42.82 12.33
N PRO A 253 -18.13 -43.13 11.07
CA PRO A 253 -17.35 -43.99 10.19
C PRO A 253 -16.10 -43.28 9.64
N ALA A 254 -15.02 -44.05 9.47
CA ALA A 254 -13.80 -43.56 8.85
C ALA A 254 -14.01 -43.33 7.34
N HIS A 255 -14.01 -42.07 6.92
CA HIS A 255 -14.02 -41.68 5.51
C HIS A 255 -12.69 -41.04 5.13
N THR A 256 -12.08 -41.54 4.06
CA THR A 256 -10.77 -41.09 3.57
C THR A 256 -10.88 -39.69 2.97
N ILE A 257 -10.19 -38.71 3.58
CA ILE A 257 -10.18 -37.31 3.14
C ILE A 257 -9.02 -37.09 2.17
N THR A 258 -9.28 -36.44 1.04
CA THR A 258 -8.26 -36.02 0.05
C THR A 258 -7.99 -34.51 0.15
N HIS A 259 -6.77 -34.10 -0.20
CA HIS A 259 -6.12 -32.94 0.44
C HIS A 259 -5.90 -31.70 -0.45
N ILE A 260 -5.80 -30.54 0.23
CA ILE A 260 -5.05 -29.30 -0.10
C ILE A 260 -5.50 -28.44 -1.31
N THR A 261 -6.10 -27.30 -0.95
CA THR A 261 -5.96 -25.94 -1.52
C THR A 261 -5.74 -25.75 -3.04
N SER A 262 -6.52 -26.46 -3.84
CA SER A 262 -6.95 -25.98 -5.17
C SER A 262 -8.20 -26.73 -5.63
N ASN A 263 -9.11 -26.05 -6.33
CA ASN A 263 -10.31 -26.67 -6.90
C ASN A 263 -9.95 -27.48 -8.15
N TYR A 264 -9.37 -28.67 -7.96
CA TYR A 264 -9.07 -29.60 -9.04
C TYR A 264 -9.53 -31.04 -8.77
N ALA A 265 -10.78 -31.17 -8.34
CA ALA A 265 -11.51 -32.43 -8.33
C ALA A 265 -12.94 -32.18 -8.83
N ASN A 266 -13.16 -32.35 -10.15
CA ASN A 266 -14.44 -32.67 -10.83
C ASN A 266 -14.42 -32.29 -12.34
N GLN A 267 -13.52 -32.87 -13.15
CA GLN A 267 -13.66 -32.74 -14.62
C GLN A 267 -13.14 -33.91 -15.49
N THR A 268 -13.05 -35.13 -14.94
CA THR A 268 -12.98 -36.38 -15.73
C THR A 268 -13.49 -37.58 -14.93
N GLN A 269 -14.82 -37.69 -14.78
CA GLN A 269 -15.48 -38.96 -14.44
C GLN A 269 -16.46 -39.37 -15.54
N THR A 270 -15.90 -40.00 -16.58
CA THR A 270 -16.66 -40.94 -17.42
C THR A 270 -16.20 -42.34 -17.06
N GLN A 271 -17.15 -43.25 -16.94
CA GLN A 271 -16.98 -44.58 -16.35
C GLN A 271 -15.83 -45.39 -16.96
N LEU A 272 -14.97 -45.98 -16.11
CA LEU A 272 -14.42 -47.32 -16.32
C LEU A 272 -13.91 -47.94 -15.01
N SER A 273 -13.86 -49.27 -15.02
CA SER A 273 -13.78 -50.21 -13.89
C SER A 273 -12.66 -49.98 -12.88
N ALA A 274 -12.85 -50.56 -11.68
CA ALA A 274 -11.85 -50.61 -10.63
C ALA A 274 -10.64 -51.49 -11.02
N ASP A 275 -9.45 -50.88 -11.01
CA ASP A 275 -8.19 -51.52 -10.66
C ASP A 275 -7.34 -50.50 -9.89
N ILE A 276 -6.73 -50.89 -8.78
CA ILE A 276 -5.96 -49.95 -7.93
C ILE A 276 -4.53 -49.85 -8.46
N GLN A 277 -4.35 -49.09 -9.54
CA GLN A 277 -3.05 -48.51 -9.84
C GLN A 277 -2.79 -47.35 -8.89
N GLN A 278 -1.82 -47.53 -7.99
CA GLN A 278 -1.34 -46.45 -7.13
C GLN A 278 -0.66 -45.39 -7.99
N THR A 279 -1.19 -44.17 -8.00
CA THR A 279 -0.50 -43.01 -8.57
C THR A 279 0.66 -42.61 -7.67
N GLU A 280 1.84 -43.19 -7.90
CA GLU A 280 3.11 -42.60 -7.48
C GLU A 280 3.19 -41.16 -8.05
N GLY A 281 3.30 -40.13 -7.19
CA GLY A 281 3.61 -38.78 -7.69
C GLY A 281 3.14 -37.55 -6.89
N ASP A 282 2.19 -37.65 -5.95
CA ASP A 282 1.72 -36.47 -5.20
C ASP A 282 2.42 -36.33 -3.84
N LEU A 283 3.40 -35.42 -3.76
CA LEU A 283 4.19 -35.19 -2.55
C LEU A 283 3.36 -34.47 -1.49
N LEU A 284 2.49 -33.53 -1.86
CA LEU A 284 1.65 -32.80 -0.91
C LEU A 284 0.67 -33.74 -0.20
N ASN A 285 -0.03 -34.61 -0.92
CA ASN A 285 -0.91 -35.63 -0.33
C ASN A 285 -0.11 -36.56 0.61
N THR A 286 1.08 -36.98 0.20
CA THR A 286 1.95 -37.84 1.00
C THR A 286 2.42 -37.15 2.30
N LEU A 287 2.80 -35.87 2.24
CA LEU A 287 3.18 -35.09 3.42
C LEU A 287 1.97 -34.85 4.35
N THR A 288 0.80 -34.53 3.80
CA THR A 288 -0.37 -34.22 4.64
C THR A 288 -0.96 -35.48 5.30
N HIS A 289 -0.83 -36.65 4.67
CA HIS A 289 -1.13 -37.93 5.33
C HIS A 289 -0.18 -38.18 6.52
N ARG A 290 1.08 -37.74 6.48
CA ARG A 290 1.99 -37.78 7.64
C ARG A 290 1.60 -36.75 8.70
N ASP A 291 1.12 -35.57 8.32
CA ASP A 291 0.60 -34.57 9.26
C ASP A 291 -0.65 -35.08 10.01
N TYR A 292 -1.51 -35.88 9.36
CA TYR A 292 -2.60 -36.59 10.05
C TYR A 292 -2.13 -37.69 11.01
N GLN A 293 -0.93 -38.23 10.83
CA GLN A 293 -0.30 -39.23 11.70
C GLN A 293 0.59 -38.60 12.80
N LYS A 294 0.65 -37.26 12.87
CA LYS A 294 1.46 -36.51 13.82
C LYS A 294 0.53 -35.86 14.86
N ASP A 295 0.41 -36.51 16.00
CA ASP A 295 -0.36 -36.01 17.14
C ASP A 295 0.42 -35.00 17.98
N VAL A 296 -0.33 -34.10 18.62
CA VAL A 296 0.15 -33.01 19.47
C VAL A 296 -0.72 -32.97 20.73
N GLU A 297 -0.10 -33.11 21.89
CA GLU A 297 -0.80 -33.03 23.17
C GLU A 297 -1.17 -31.58 23.54
N MET A 298 -2.45 -31.34 23.79
CA MET A 298 -2.98 -30.11 24.36
C MET A 298 -3.38 -30.34 25.81
N SER A 299 -2.97 -29.47 26.73
CA SER A 299 -3.38 -29.59 28.13
C SER A 299 -4.87 -29.31 28.30
N MET A 300 -5.53 -29.92 29.29
CA MET A 300 -6.93 -29.59 29.60
C MET A 300 -7.15 -28.09 29.88
N VAL A 301 -6.13 -27.38 30.39
CA VAL A 301 -6.17 -25.93 30.62
C VAL A 301 -6.22 -25.16 29.29
N ASP A 302 -5.41 -25.55 28.29
CA ASP A 302 -5.45 -24.97 26.95
C ASP A 302 -6.79 -25.29 26.24
N VAL A 303 -7.24 -26.55 26.32
CA VAL A 303 -8.50 -27.00 25.73
C VAL A 303 -9.69 -26.23 26.34
N LYS A 304 -9.72 -26.08 27.66
CA LYS A 304 -10.77 -25.31 28.36
C LYS A 304 -10.73 -23.82 27.98
N ARG A 305 -9.54 -23.23 27.80
CA ARG A 305 -9.41 -21.84 27.30
C ARG A 305 -9.95 -21.71 25.88
N ILE A 306 -9.62 -22.65 24.99
CA ILE A 306 -10.11 -22.69 23.60
C ILE A 306 -11.63 -22.85 23.57
N LYS A 307 -12.17 -23.87 24.25
CA LYS A 307 -13.60 -24.20 24.31
C LYS A 307 -14.45 -23.02 24.81
N ARG A 308 -13.98 -22.32 25.85
CA ARG A 308 -14.63 -21.11 26.42
C ARG A 308 -14.84 -19.98 25.42
N LEU A 309 -13.95 -19.85 24.44
CA LEU A 309 -13.95 -18.77 23.46
C LEU A 309 -14.52 -19.20 22.09
N LEU A 310 -14.98 -20.44 21.93
CA LEU A 310 -15.78 -20.83 20.77
C LEU A 310 -17.22 -20.29 20.89
N PRO A 311 -17.83 -19.78 19.79
CA PRO A 311 -19.27 -19.49 19.73
C PRO A 311 -20.14 -20.67 20.18
N SER A 312 -21.29 -20.41 20.79
CA SER A 312 -22.15 -21.44 21.41
C SER A 312 -22.83 -22.39 20.42
N ASN A 313 -22.94 -21.99 19.15
CA ASN A 313 -23.37 -22.85 18.05
C ASN A 313 -22.43 -22.71 16.85
N PHE A 314 -22.45 -23.70 15.95
CA PHE A 314 -21.63 -23.65 14.74
C PHE A 314 -22.25 -22.76 13.64
N GLU A 315 -23.56 -22.51 13.68
CA GLU A 315 -24.23 -21.61 12.73
C GLU A 315 -23.66 -20.18 12.80
N THR A 316 -23.30 -19.71 14.00
CA THR A 316 -22.58 -18.43 14.20
C THR A 316 -21.18 -18.47 13.61
N VAL A 317 -20.47 -19.61 13.72
CA VAL A 317 -19.16 -19.79 13.07
C VAL A 317 -19.31 -19.67 11.56
N GLU A 318 -20.33 -20.32 10.97
CA GLU A 318 -20.63 -20.25 9.54
C GLU A 318 -21.01 -18.83 9.09
N HIS A 319 -21.82 -18.10 9.87
CA HIS A 319 -22.18 -16.71 9.55
C HIS A 319 -20.94 -15.80 9.51
N ILE A 320 -20.11 -15.85 10.56
CA ILE A 320 -18.87 -15.07 10.63
C ILE A 320 -17.90 -15.46 9.50
N PHE A 321 -17.83 -16.75 9.16
CA PHE A 321 -17.01 -17.24 8.04
C PHE A 321 -17.46 -16.65 6.70
N GLN A 322 -18.78 -16.52 6.46
CA GLN A 322 -19.30 -15.84 5.27
C GLN A 322 -19.01 -14.32 5.28
N LEU A 323 -19.09 -13.67 6.44
CA LEU A 323 -18.66 -12.26 6.57
C LEU A 323 -17.18 -12.08 6.19
N TYR A 324 -16.30 -13.01 6.57
CA TYR A 324 -14.90 -13.02 6.14
C TYR A 324 -14.74 -13.23 4.63
N LEU A 325 -15.44 -14.21 4.02
CA LEU A 325 -15.37 -14.45 2.56
C LEU A 325 -15.77 -13.22 1.73
N ASN A 326 -16.69 -12.40 2.23
CA ASN A 326 -17.10 -11.14 1.60
C ASN A 326 -16.03 -10.02 1.65
N THR A 327 -14.85 -10.26 2.24
CA THR A 327 -13.82 -9.22 2.47
C THR A 327 -12.48 -9.48 1.77
N ILE A 328 -12.23 -10.71 1.34
CA ILE A 328 -10.95 -11.15 0.75
C ILE A 328 -10.83 -10.80 -0.73
N ASN A 329 -9.59 -10.70 -1.25
CA ASN A 329 -9.36 -10.66 -2.70
C ASN A 329 -9.73 -12.03 -3.31
N THR A 330 -10.41 -12.05 -4.46
CA THR A 330 -10.90 -13.28 -5.08
C THR A 330 -9.79 -14.25 -5.50
N VAL A 331 -8.54 -13.79 -5.69
CA VAL A 331 -7.40 -14.69 -5.98
C VAL A 331 -7.08 -15.65 -4.84
N PHE A 332 -7.48 -15.33 -3.60
CA PHE A 332 -7.32 -16.24 -2.47
C PHE A 332 -8.24 -17.45 -2.57
N LEU A 333 -9.40 -17.34 -3.26
CA LEU A 333 -10.29 -18.47 -3.53
C LEU A 333 -9.62 -19.50 -4.48
N ASP A 334 -8.74 -19.03 -5.39
CA ASP A 334 -7.98 -19.88 -6.32
C ASP A 334 -6.74 -20.56 -5.68
N THR A 335 -6.42 -20.23 -4.43
CA THR A 335 -5.27 -20.78 -3.67
C THR A 335 -5.57 -21.29 -2.27
N GLN A 336 -6.75 -21.06 -1.70
CA GLN A 336 -7.11 -21.48 -0.34
C GLN A 336 -8.47 -22.19 -0.38
N ASN A 337 -8.50 -23.47 0.01
CA ASN A 337 -9.74 -24.23 0.08
C ASN A 337 -10.46 -23.91 1.39
N HIS A 338 -11.30 -22.89 1.33
CA HIS A 338 -12.07 -22.38 2.46
C HIS A 338 -13.14 -23.39 2.95
N ASP A 339 -13.75 -24.15 2.04
CA ASP A 339 -14.73 -25.18 2.41
C ASP A 339 -14.10 -26.29 3.27
N GLU A 340 -12.86 -26.69 2.95
CA GLU A 340 -12.09 -27.65 3.74
C GLU A 340 -11.71 -27.09 5.12
N ILE A 341 -11.32 -25.82 5.21
CA ILE A 341 -11.05 -25.16 6.50
C ILE A 341 -12.31 -25.14 7.37
N LEU A 342 -13.48 -24.82 6.79
CA LEU A 342 -14.76 -24.85 7.51
C LEU A 342 -15.18 -26.28 7.89
N ARG A 343 -14.99 -27.26 7.01
CA ARG A 343 -15.33 -28.68 7.23
C ARG A 343 -14.47 -29.31 8.34
N VAL A 344 -13.16 -29.12 8.30
CA VAL A 344 -12.26 -29.57 9.39
C VAL A 344 -12.54 -28.77 10.66
N GLY A 345 -12.78 -27.47 10.54
CA GLY A 345 -13.22 -26.60 11.64
C GLY A 345 -14.47 -27.14 12.36
N ARG A 346 -15.46 -27.64 11.62
CA ARG A 346 -16.68 -28.28 12.18
C ARG A 346 -16.36 -29.55 12.97
N LEU A 347 -15.48 -30.41 12.45
CA LEU A 347 -15.06 -31.64 13.12
C LEU A 347 -14.28 -31.33 14.42
N VAL A 348 -13.36 -30.37 14.38
CA VAL A 348 -12.58 -29.95 15.56
C VAL A 348 -13.46 -29.24 16.59
N TYR A 349 -14.43 -28.42 16.15
CA TYR A 349 -15.44 -27.83 17.02
C TYR A 349 -16.27 -28.91 17.74
N GLN A 350 -16.77 -29.92 17.02
CA GLN A 350 -17.52 -31.02 17.62
C GLN A 350 -16.67 -31.82 18.62
N LYS A 351 -15.40 -32.13 18.27
CA LYS A 351 -14.42 -32.74 19.18
C LYS A 351 -14.19 -31.89 20.44
N LEU A 352 -14.06 -30.57 20.31
CA LEU A 352 -13.87 -29.64 21.43
C LEU A 352 -15.08 -29.50 22.34
N VAL A 353 -16.30 -29.48 21.78
CA VAL A 353 -17.55 -29.40 22.56
C VAL A 353 -17.80 -30.68 23.37
N ALA A 354 -17.49 -31.85 22.78
CA ALA A 354 -17.73 -33.16 23.40
C ALA A 354 -16.80 -33.52 24.58
N ILE A 355 -15.75 -32.72 24.85
CA ILE A 355 -14.80 -32.98 25.95
C ILE A 355 -15.41 -32.57 27.30
N ASP A 356 -15.42 -33.49 28.27
CA ASP A 356 -15.72 -33.22 29.68
C ASP A 356 -14.55 -32.50 30.37
N ASP A 357 -14.63 -31.15 30.38
CA ASP A 357 -13.65 -30.26 31.02
C ASP A 357 -14.13 -29.69 32.37
N GLU A 358 -15.34 -30.02 32.84
CA GLU A 358 -15.85 -29.64 34.17
C GLU A 358 -15.48 -30.66 35.26
N ASN A 359 -15.28 -31.92 34.90
CA ASN A 359 -14.81 -32.95 35.82
C ASN A 359 -13.35 -32.69 36.24
N VAL A 360 -13.18 -32.32 37.52
CA VAL A 360 -11.88 -32.00 38.14
C VAL A 360 -10.81 -33.09 37.92
N LYS A 361 -11.21 -34.36 37.77
CA LYS A 361 -10.29 -35.49 37.50
C LYS A 361 -9.66 -35.47 36.10
N ASN A 362 -10.18 -34.66 35.17
CA ASN A 362 -9.65 -34.51 33.82
C ASN A 362 -8.65 -33.34 33.70
N ILE A 363 -8.54 -32.45 34.69
CA ILE A 363 -7.67 -31.25 34.62
C ILE A 363 -6.19 -31.59 34.42
N SER A 364 -5.72 -32.74 34.93
CA SER A 364 -4.35 -33.22 34.76
C SER A 364 -4.13 -34.06 33.50
N LYS A 365 -5.13 -34.22 32.62
CA LYS A 365 -5.00 -34.94 31.35
C LYS A 365 -4.58 -34.01 30.22
N SER A 366 -3.82 -34.56 29.28
CA SER A 366 -3.70 -34.04 27.92
C SER A 366 -4.79 -34.62 27.02
N ILE A 367 -5.00 -33.98 25.87
CA ILE A 367 -5.87 -34.46 24.80
C ILE A 367 -5.09 -34.37 23.48
N GLU A 368 -5.14 -35.45 22.72
CA GLU A 368 -4.42 -35.62 21.46
C GLU A 368 -5.22 -34.97 20.31
N PHE A 369 -4.56 -34.06 19.60
CA PHE A 369 -5.04 -33.52 18.32
C PHE A 369 -3.95 -33.68 17.27
N ASN A 370 -4.32 -34.09 16.05
CA ASN A 370 -3.33 -34.15 14.97
C ASN A 370 -2.99 -32.74 14.47
N VAL A 371 -1.83 -32.61 13.80
CA VAL A 371 -1.35 -31.32 13.29
C VAL A 371 -2.36 -30.65 12.35
N VAL A 372 -3.11 -31.43 11.55
CA VAL A 372 -4.11 -30.87 10.61
C VAL A 372 -5.32 -30.28 11.34
N GLU A 373 -5.80 -30.93 12.41
CA GLU A 373 -6.86 -30.39 13.29
C GLU A 373 -6.44 -29.04 13.89
N LEU A 374 -5.25 -28.98 14.50
CA LEU A 374 -4.78 -27.76 15.17
C LEU A 374 -4.42 -26.64 14.17
N ARG A 375 -3.84 -26.97 13.00
CA ARG A 375 -3.62 -25.99 11.91
C ARG A 375 -4.95 -25.34 11.50
N ASN A 376 -5.98 -26.14 11.20
CA ASN A 376 -7.29 -25.62 10.81
C ASN A 376 -7.98 -24.84 11.92
N LEU A 377 -7.87 -25.27 13.18
CA LEU A 377 -8.37 -24.51 14.34
C LEU A 377 -7.72 -23.12 14.46
N SER A 378 -6.41 -23.04 14.23
CA SER A 378 -5.66 -21.78 14.20
C SER A 378 -6.14 -20.84 13.08
N LEU A 379 -6.33 -21.37 11.87
CA LEU A 379 -6.88 -20.61 10.75
C LEU A 379 -8.32 -20.16 11.05
N LEU A 380 -9.15 -21.04 11.62
CA LEU A 380 -10.55 -20.74 11.97
C LEU A 380 -10.65 -19.59 12.98
N PHE A 381 -9.79 -19.53 13.99
CA PHE A 381 -9.78 -18.39 14.94
C PHE A 381 -9.38 -17.07 14.26
N LEU A 382 -8.51 -17.07 13.25
CA LEU A 382 -8.23 -15.87 12.46
C LEU A 382 -9.40 -15.48 11.54
N ILE A 383 -10.10 -16.46 10.95
CA ILE A 383 -11.30 -16.21 10.14
C ILE A 383 -12.42 -15.65 11.02
N LEU A 384 -12.62 -16.20 12.22
CA LEU A 384 -13.54 -15.66 13.23
C LEU A 384 -13.19 -14.22 13.58
N ALA A 385 -11.93 -13.92 13.92
CA ALA A 385 -11.48 -12.56 14.23
C ALA A 385 -11.67 -11.60 13.04
N SER A 386 -11.32 -12.02 11.82
CA SER A 386 -11.42 -11.17 10.63
C SER A 386 -12.86 -10.98 10.12
N GLY A 387 -13.75 -11.96 10.31
CA GLY A 387 -15.16 -11.87 9.94
C GLY A 387 -15.99 -11.11 10.97
N PHE A 388 -15.73 -11.35 12.27
CA PHE A 388 -16.46 -10.71 13.36
C PHE A 388 -16.20 -9.20 13.42
N LEU A 389 -15.08 -8.71 12.90
CA LEU A 389 -14.87 -7.28 12.64
C LEU A 389 -16.05 -6.65 11.86
N PHE A 390 -16.67 -7.39 10.93
CA PHE A 390 -17.81 -6.96 10.11
C PHE A 390 -19.19 -7.34 10.66
N GLU A 391 -19.24 -8.01 11.81
CA GLU A 391 -20.50 -8.34 12.48
C GLU A 391 -21.16 -7.08 13.06
N LYS A 392 -22.49 -7.00 12.94
CA LYS A 392 -23.33 -5.90 13.44
C LYS A 392 -23.71 -6.09 14.90
N VAL A 393 -23.75 -7.32 15.39
CA VAL A 393 -24.01 -7.62 16.81
C VAL A 393 -22.73 -7.44 17.63
N GLU A 394 -22.72 -6.49 18.56
CA GLU A 394 -21.54 -6.17 19.40
C GLU A 394 -21.12 -7.32 20.36
N ASN A 395 -22.02 -8.28 20.62
CA ASN A 395 -21.83 -9.37 21.56
C ASN A 395 -22.31 -10.71 20.96
N ILE A 396 -21.51 -11.76 21.10
CA ILE A 396 -21.87 -13.13 20.69
C ILE A 396 -21.81 -14.06 21.90
N SER A 397 -22.81 -14.93 22.03
CA SER A 397 -22.81 -16.00 23.03
C SER A 397 -21.72 -17.03 22.72
N CYS A 398 -20.64 -17.03 23.50
CA CYS A 398 -19.63 -18.11 23.48
C CYS A 398 -19.86 -19.10 24.62
N ASN A 399 -19.39 -20.34 24.45
CA ASN A 399 -19.86 -21.52 25.20
C ASN A 399 -19.86 -21.44 26.74
N PHE A 400 -19.00 -20.63 27.39
CA PHE A 400 -18.82 -20.75 28.86
C PHE A 400 -18.33 -19.48 29.60
N LEU A 401 -18.45 -18.29 29.03
CA LEU A 401 -17.91 -17.05 29.63
C LEU A 401 -18.93 -15.93 29.90
N PHE A 402 -20.17 -16.06 29.42
CA PHE A 402 -20.97 -14.89 29.03
C PHE A 402 -22.26 -14.60 29.82
N ASP A 403 -22.69 -15.45 30.75
CA ASP A 403 -23.95 -15.23 31.49
C ASP A 403 -24.00 -13.96 32.37
N LEU A 404 -22.84 -13.32 32.65
CA LEU A 404 -22.75 -12.21 33.62
C LEU A 404 -21.84 -11.03 33.21
N ARG A 405 -21.20 -11.03 32.04
CA ARG A 405 -20.39 -9.89 31.56
C ARG A 405 -20.43 -9.73 30.04
N THR A 406 -20.72 -8.51 29.61
CA THR A 406 -20.38 -7.97 28.28
C THR A 406 -18.87 -8.07 28.08
N ILE A 407 -18.42 -8.69 26.98
CA ILE A 407 -17.03 -8.60 26.50
C ILE A 407 -17.07 -7.80 25.22
N TYR A 408 -16.22 -6.78 25.11
CA TYR A 408 -16.23 -5.90 23.95
C TYR A 408 -15.71 -6.65 22.71
N LYS A 409 -16.25 -6.27 21.55
CA LYS A 409 -15.92 -6.83 20.24
C LYS A 409 -14.41 -7.00 20.04
N ASP A 410 -13.65 -5.95 20.35
CA ASP A 410 -12.20 -5.88 20.18
C ASP A 410 -11.44 -6.83 21.12
N ASP A 411 -11.88 -6.97 22.38
CA ASP A 411 -11.27 -7.91 23.34
C ASP A 411 -11.35 -9.36 22.83
N LEU A 412 -12.50 -9.74 22.25
CA LEU A 412 -12.74 -11.08 21.71
C LEU A 412 -11.95 -11.34 20.42
N ILE A 413 -11.87 -10.36 19.51
CA ILE A 413 -11.01 -10.40 18.32
C ILE A 413 -9.55 -10.62 18.72
N ASP A 414 -9.04 -9.83 19.67
CA ASP A 414 -7.67 -9.93 20.14
C ASP A 414 -7.42 -11.26 20.89
N ASP A 415 -8.37 -11.80 21.67
CA ASP A 415 -8.20 -13.11 22.33
C ASP A 415 -8.25 -14.30 21.36
N TRP A 416 -9.06 -14.25 20.29
CA TRP A 416 -8.99 -15.21 19.19
C TRP A 416 -7.66 -15.14 18.45
N VAL A 417 -7.14 -13.94 18.16
CA VAL A 417 -5.80 -13.76 17.58
C VAL A 417 -4.71 -14.30 18.52
N LYS A 418 -4.82 -14.10 19.85
CA LYS A 418 -3.90 -14.68 20.84
C LYS A 418 -3.95 -16.21 20.84
N ILE A 419 -5.12 -16.83 20.69
CA ILE A 419 -5.26 -18.29 20.55
C ILE A 419 -4.62 -18.77 19.24
N ALA A 420 -4.93 -18.15 18.10
CA ALA A 420 -4.35 -18.51 16.81
C ALA A 420 -2.81 -18.39 16.81
N LYS A 421 -2.25 -17.34 17.45
CA LYS A 421 -0.80 -17.20 17.65
C LYS A 421 -0.24 -18.26 18.60
N CYS A 422 -0.95 -18.63 19.67
CA CYS A 422 -0.54 -19.70 20.58
C CYS A 422 -0.49 -21.07 19.88
N ILE A 423 -1.51 -21.41 19.09
CA ILE A 423 -1.55 -22.66 18.32
C ILE A 423 -0.47 -22.64 17.22
N LYS A 424 -0.32 -21.53 16.46
CA LYS A 424 0.80 -21.33 15.52
C LYS A 424 2.16 -21.58 16.18
N LEU A 425 2.40 -21.08 17.38
CA LEU A 425 3.67 -21.27 18.10
C LEU A 425 3.88 -22.72 18.56
N LYS A 426 2.84 -23.44 19.01
CA LYS A 426 2.94 -24.88 19.32
C LYS A 426 3.20 -25.75 18.08
N LEU A 427 2.71 -25.33 16.91
CA LEU A 427 2.86 -26.02 15.63
C LEU A 427 4.05 -25.53 14.79
N LEU A 428 4.87 -24.61 15.31
CA LEU A 428 5.81 -23.84 14.49
C LEU A 428 6.95 -24.72 13.96
N SER A 429 6.81 -25.12 12.70
CA SER A 429 7.80 -25.83 11.91
C SER A 429 8.00 -25.11 10.57
N TYR A 430 9.10 -25.41 9.91
CA TYR A 430 9.40 -25.05 8.52
C TYR A 430 10.14 -26.20 7.82
N GLU A 431 10.03 -27.42 8.36
CA GLU A 431 10.68 -28.63 7.84
C GLU A 431 10.01 -29.14 6.56
N SER A 432 8.68 -29.02 6.47
CA SER A 432 7.88 -29.56 5.37
C SER A 432 7.21 -28.47 4.52
N LEU A 433 6.90 -28.80 3.27
CA LEU A 433 6.14 -27.90 2.38
C LEU A 433 4.73 -27.62 2.92
N THR A 434 4.12 -28.54 3.67
CA THR A 434 2.80 -28.36 4.29
C THR A 434 2.84 -27.43 5.50
N ASP A 435 3.96 -27.35 6.22
CA ASP A 435 4.18 -26.29 7.23
C ASP A 435 4.19 -24.89 6.58
N LEU A 436 4.86 -24.75 5.42
CA LEU A 436 4.93 -23.46 4.72
C LEU A 436 3.57 -23.04 4.16
N ILE A 437 2.80 -23.96 3.57
CA ILE A 437 1.42 -23.69 3.12
C ILE A 437 0.60 -23.15 4.29
N TYR A 438 0.65 -23.80 5.46
CA TYR A 438 -0.03 -23.32 6.67
C TYR A 438 0.45 -21.93 7.12
N LEU A 439 1.76 -21.66 7.12
CA LEU A 439 2.29 -20.34 7.49
C LEU A 439 1.88 -19.23 6.50
N MET A 440 1.79 -19.55 5.20
CA MET A 440 1.30 -18.63 4.16
C MET A 440 -0.21 -18.39 4.31
N ASP A 441 -1.02 -19.45 4.48
CA ASP A 441 -2.46 -19.35 4.72
C ASP A 441 -2.74 -18.49 5.96
N TRP A 442 -2.08 -18.78 7.07
CA TRP A 442 -2.21 -18.05 8.33
C TRP A 442 -1.87 -16.56 8.17
N TYR A 443 -0.81 -16.26 7.41
CA TYR A 443 -0.46 -14.88 7.10
C TYR A 443 -1.51 -14.19 6.22
N PHE A 444 -2.02 -14.84 5.17
CA PHE A 444 -3.00 -14.22 4.27
C PHE A 444 -4.34 -13.95 4.95
N ILE A 445 -4.77 -14.80 5.90
CA ILE A 445 -5.96 -14.54 6.73
C ILE A 445 -5.70 -13.37 7.70
N ILE A 446 -4.59 -13.35 8.46
CA ILE A 446 -4.36 -12.27 9.44
C ILE A 446 -4.07 -10.90 8.77
N LYS A 447 -3.44 -10.91 7.58
CA LYS A 447 -3.29 -9.73 6.71
C LYS A 447 -4.63 -9.06 6.46
N ASN A 448 -5.70 -9.84 6.26
CA ASN A 448 -7.04 -9.33 5.99
C ASN A 448 -7.56 -8.52 7.20
N LEU A 449 -7.58 -9.13 8.39
CA LEU A 449 -7.92 -8.45 9.65
C LEU A 449 -7.11 -7.15 9.82
N TYR A 450 -5.77 -7.24 9.78
CA TYR A 450 -4.88 -6.08 9.95
C TYR A 450 -5.06 -4.97 8.90
N THR A 451 -5.58 -5.29 7.71
CA THR A 451 -5.85 -4.28 6.67
C THR A 451 -7.09 -3.43 7.01
N TYR A 452 -8.14 -4.05 7.55
CA TYR A 452 -9.38 -3.36 7.92
C TYR A 452 -9.35 -2.76 9.34
N ASP A 453 -8.52 -3.32 10.22
CA ASP A 453 -8.28 -2.90 11.61
C ASP A 453 -7.08 -1.93 11.76
N TYR A 454 -6.53 -1.42 10.65
CA TYR A 454 -5.43 -0.43 10.62
C TYR A 454 -4.10 -0.85 11.31
N LYS A 455 -3.92 -2.14 11.63
CA LYS A 455 -2.72 -2.72 12.28
C LYS A 455 -1.57 -2.97 11.26
N ILE A 456 -1.12 -1.91 10.59
CA ILE A 456 -0.12 -1.97 9.48
C ILE A 456 1.28 -2.38 9.95
N ILE A 457 1.67 -2.06 11.19
CA ILE A 457 2.97 -2.41 11.76
C ILE A 457 3.02 -3.91 12.06
N GLU A 458 1.94 -4.45 12.63
CA GLU A 458 1.75 -5.86 12.95
C GLU A 458 1.76 -6.71 11.67
N ASN A 459 1.09 -6.23 10.61
CA ASN A 459 1.13 -6.83 9.29
C ASN A 459 2.56 -6.89 8.71
N TYR A 460 3.30 -5.78 8.79
CA TYR A 460 4.71 -5.73 8.35
C TYR A 460 5.61 -6.70 9.14
N LEU A 461 5.36 -6.88 10.45
CA LEU A 461 6.11 -7.80 11.31
C LEU A 461 5.79 -9.27 11.01
N GLU A 462 4.50 -9.65 10.89
CA GLU A 462 4.13 -11.02 10.51
C GLU A 462 4.57 -11.35 9.07
N PHE A 463 4.56 -10.39 8.14
CA PHE A 463 5.07 -10.58 6.77
C PHE A 463 6.57 -10.89 6.76
N ASN A 464 7.39 -10.10 7.44
CA ASN A 464 8.82 -10.41 7.53
C ASN A 464 9.08 -11.68 8.36
N SER A 465 8.23 -12.02 9.34
CA SER A 465 8.29 -13.31 10.04
C SER A 465 8.05 -14.49 9.08
N LEU A 466 7.03 -14.42 8.23
CA LEU A 466 6.80 -15.41 7.17
C LEU A 466 8.01 -15.54 6.24
N LEU A 467 8.55 -14.42 5.75
CA LEU A 467 9.73 -14.44 4.87
C LEU A 467 10.96 -15.08 5.54
N ASN A 468 11.14 -14.98 6.86
CA ASN A 468 12.19 -15.72 7.56
C ASN A 468 11.99 -17.24 7.48
N TYR A 469 10.77 -17.75 7.68
CA TYR A 469 10.50 -19.19 7.64
C TYR A 469 10.61 -19.79 6.23
N LEU A 470 10.12 -19.08 5.21
CA LEU A 470 10.26 -19.50 3.81
C LEU A 470 11.74 -19.61 3.37
N VAL A 471 12.59 -18.71 3.87
CA VAL A 471 14.04 -18.66 3.65
C VAL A 471 14.80 -19.83 4.31
N LEU A 472 14.19 -20.54 5.27
CA LEU A 472 14.84 -21.65 5.98
C LEU A 472 14.53 -23.03 5.37
N ASN A 473 13.62 -23.13 4.39
CA ASN A 473 13.25 -24.39 3.75
C ASN A 473 13.87 -24.51 2.35
N ASN A 474 14.85 -25.41 2.21
CA ASN A 474 15.59 -25.56 0.95
C ASN A 474 14.70 -26.08 -0.20
N ASP A 475 13.78 -27.00 0.08
CA ASP A 475 12.91 -27.61 -0.95
C ASP A 475 12.01 -26.55 -1.61
N PHE A 476 11.44 -25.65 -0.80
CA PHE A 476 10.68 -24.51 -1.27
C PHE A 476 11.54 -23.53 -2.08
N ILE A 477 12.74 -23.18 -1.58
CA ILE A 477 13.65 -22.27 -2.28
C ILE A 477 14.07 -22.85 -3.65
N SER A 478 14.40 -24.14 -3.73
CA SER A 478 14.71 -24.84 -4.98
C SER A 478 13.51 -24.89 -5.94
N LEU A 479 12.30 -25.04 -5.41
CA LEU A 479 11.06 -25.05 -6.18
C LEU A 479 10.69 -23.66 -6.74
N ILE A 480 11.00 -22.57 -6.01
CA ILE A 480 10.76 -21.21 -6.47
C ILE A 480 11.95 -20.56 -7.19
N GLU A 481 13.08 -21.24 -7.40
CA GLU A 481 14.25 -20.65 -8.08
C GLU A 481 14.01 -20.44 -9.59
N ASP A 482 14.24 -19.23 -10.11
CA ASP A 482 14.17 -18.97 -11.56
C ASP A 482 15.47 -19.39 -12.24
N THR A 483 15.61 -20.70 -12.46
CA THR A 483 16.73 -21.32 -13.20
C THR A 483 16.90 -20.79 -14.63
N GLY A 484 15.92 -20.02 -15.15
CA GLY A 484 16.01 -19.28 -16.41
C GLY A 484 16.58 -17.87 -16.31
N MET A 485 17.10 -17.44 -15.15
CA MET A 485 17.91 -16.23 -15.02
C MET A 485 19.30 -16.47 -15.65
N GLU A 486 19.68 -15.67 -16.64
CA GLU A 486 20.99 -15.83 -17.31
C GLU A 486 22.14 -15.72 -16.30
N VAL A 487 22.96 -16.78 -16.22
CA VAL A 487 24.30 -16.68 -15.64
C VAL A 487 25.07 -15.68 -16.52
N PRO A 488 25.52 -14.52 -16.00
CA PRO A 488 26.27 -13.57 -16.79
C PRO A 488 27.54 -14.26 -17.29
N ALA A 489 27.70 -14.35 -18.61
CA ALA A 489 28.66 -15.24 -19.25
C ALA A 489 30.06 -15.11 -18.64
N SER A 490 30.64 -16.25 -18.24
CA SER A 490 32.04 -16.29 -17.82
C SER A 490 32.92 -15.78 -18.96
N GLN A 491 34.00 -15.08 -18.63
CA GLN A 491 34.86 -14.41 -19.62
C GLN A 491 35.79 -15.38 -20.38
N ASP A 492 35.34 -16.62 -20.57
CA ASP A 492 36.04 -17.65 -21.33
C ASP A 492 35.65 -17.53 -22.81
N ASN A 493 36.53 -16.91 -23.59
CA ASN A 493 36.37 -16.68 -25.03
C ASN A 493 36.44 -18.01 -25.84
N THR A 494 35.42 -18.85 -25.69
CA THR A 494 35.20 -20.07 -26.48
C THR A 494 33.91 -19.92 -27.28
N PRO A 495 33.96 -19.99 -28.63
CA PRO A 495 32.77 -19.82 -29.45
C PRO A 495 31.89 -21.07 -29.38
N GLN A 496 30.86 -21.04 -28.53
CA GLN A 496 29.77 -22.01 -28.59
C GLN A 496 28.94 -21.82 -29.88
N PRO A 497 28.42 -22.90 -30.47
CA PRO A 497 27.68 -22.82 -31.73
C PRO A 497 26.35 -22.07 -31.56
N GLN A 498 25.94 -21.34 -32.61
CA GLN A 498 24.65 -20.69 -32.68
C GLN A 498 23.53 -21.74 -32.77
N VAL A 499 22.79 -21.93 -31.68
CA VAL A 499 21.53 -22.68 -31.66
C VAL A 499 20.38 -21.69 -31.87
N GLY A 500 19.38 -22.07 -32.68
CA GLY A 500 18.32 -21.16 -33.14
C GLY A 500 17.31 -20.73 -32.06
N ASP A 501 16.65 -19.60 -32.32
CA ASP A 501 15.80 -18.84 -31.38
C ASP A 501 14.71 -19.64 -30.65
N ASP A 502 14.13 -20.66 -31.29
CA ASP A 502 13.05 -21.49 -30.70
C ASP A 502 13.49 -22.32 -29.48
N SER A 503 14.80 -22.49 -29.23
CA SER A 503 15.32 -23.48 -28.27
C SER A 503 15.37 -23.03 -26.80
N ARG A 504 14.93 -21.82 -26.45
CA ARG A 504 15.08 -21.24 -25.08
C ARG A 504 13.76 -21.01 -24.32
N ARG A 505 12.71 -21.80 -24.59
CA ARG A 505 11.45 -21.70 -23.81
C ARG A 505 11.68 -22.12 -22.35
N LYS A 506 11.50 -21.20 -21.40
CA LYS A 506 11.59 -21.47 -19.96
C LYS A 506 10.58 -22.56 -19.57
N THR A 507 11.08 -23.74 -19.23
CA THR A 507 10.24 -24.91 -18.92
C THR A 507 10.13 -25.06 -17.40
N TYR A 508 9.05 -24.52 -16.83
CA TYR A 508 8.77 -24.65 -15.41
C TYR A 508 8.27 -26.06 -15.03
N PRO A 509 8.47 -26.50 -13.78
CA PRO A 509 7.99 -27.80 -13.31
C PRO A 509 6.46 -27.90 -13.46
N GLN A 510 5.98 -28.98 -14.07
CA GLN A 510 4.55 -29.23 -14.22
C GLN A 510 3.89 -29.78 -12.93
N SER A 511 4.67 -29.96 -11.86
CA SER A 511 4.22 -30.63 -10.64
C SER A 511 3.15 -29.83 -9.89
N ARG A 512 2.41 -30.50 -9.01
CA ARG A 512 1.34 -29.88 -8.22
C ARG A 512 1.92 -28.91 -7.18
N GLU A 513 3.03 -29.30 -6.57
CA GLU A 513 3.83 -28.53 -5.62
C GLU A 513 4.20 -27.18 -6.22
N PHE A 514 4.77 -27.18 -7.44
CA PHE A 514 5.17 -25.94 -8.12
C PHE A 514 3.98 -25.03 -8.41
N ARG A 515 2.85 -25.57 -8.87
CA ARG A 515 1.66 -24.76 -9.14
C ARG A 515 1.08 -24.15 -7.85
N VAL A 516 0.94 -24.91 -6.78
CA VAL A 516 0.38 -24.42 -5.50
C VAL A 516 1.32 -23.41 -4.85
N LEU A 517 2.56 -23.81 -4.54
CA LEU A 517 3.54 -22.95 -3.86
C LEU A 517 3.98 -21.76 -4.71
N GLY A 518 4.05 -21.95 -6.04
CA GLY A 518 4.28 -20.86 -6.99
C GLY A 518 3.18 -19.80 -6.95
N LYS A 519 1.89 -20.18 -6.97
CA LYS A 519 0.79 -19.22 -6.83
C LYS A 519 0.87 -18.42 -5.53
N TYR A 520 1.13 -19.06 -4.39
CA TYR A 520 1.34 -18.36 -3.11
C TYR A 520 2.57 -17.43 -3.18
N TRP A 521 3.70 -17.88 -3.73
CA TRP A 521 4.91 -17.08 -3.84
C TRP A 521 4.72 -15.84 -4.73
N ILE A 522 4.01 -15.97 -5.85
CA ILE A 522 3.60 -14.82 -6.67
C ILE A 522 2.79 -13.81 -5.84
N GLN A 523 1.81 -14.28 -5.06
CA GLN A 523 1.03 -13.40 -4.20
C GLN A 523 1.91 -12.71 -3.14
N ILE A 524 2.88 -13.42 -2.56
CA ILE A 524 3.86 -12.86 -1.61
C ILE A 524 4.72 -11.76 -2.24
N ARG A 525 5.20 -11.96 -3.49
CA ARG A 525 5.91 -10.93 -4.27
C ARG A 525 5.05 -9.66 -4.45
N MET A 526 3.74 -9.79 -4.62
CA MET A 526 2.83 -8.66 -4.85
C MET A 526 2.51 -7.84 -3.58
N ILE A 527 2.83 -8.31 -2.36
CA ILE A 527 2.48 -7.62 -1.12
C ILE A 527 3.19 -6.26 -0.96
N GLU A 528 4.44 -6.14 -1.41
CA GLU A 528 5.14 -4.84 -1.44
C GLU A 528 4.44 -3.86 -2.41
N LEU A 529 3.85 -4.34 -3.49
CA LEU A 529 3.04 -3.50 -4.38
C LEU A 529 1.68 -3.15 -3.77
N GLU A 530 1.12 -3.97 -2.87
CA GLU A 530 -0.11 -3.62 -2.14
C GLU A 530 0.12 -2.55 -1.05
N PHE A 531 1.18 -2.65 -0.25
CA PHE A 531 1.45 -1.74 0.87
C PHE A 531 2.70 -0.89 0.65
N THR A 532 2.52 0.41 0.38
CA THR A 532 3.64 1.35 0.20
C THR A 532 4.56 1.41 1.42
N PHE A 533 4.02 1.26 2.64
CA PHE A 533 4.81 1.13 3.88
C PHE A 533 5.88 0.05 3.82
N PHE A 534 5.60 -1.09 3.19
CA PHE A 534 6.52 -2.23 3.14
C PHE A 534 7.72 -1.90 2.24
N GLN A 535 7.47 -1.24 1.10
CA GLN A 535 8.53 -0.70 0.23
C GLN A 535 9.39 0.34 0.96
N CYS A 536 8.77 1.21 1.77
CA CYS A 536 9.46 2.27 2.51
C CYS A 536 10.37 1.77 3.63
N LYS A 537 9.97 0.70 4.34
CA LYS A 537 10.83 0.05 5.35
C LYS A 537 11.82 -0.95 4.70
N GLY A 538 11.46 -1.49 3.54
CA GLY A 538 12.07 -2.64 2.89
C GLY A 538 11.65 -3.96 3.54
N SER A 539 11.59 -5.05 2.76
CA SER A 539 11.36 -6.40 3.29
C SER A 539 12.53 -7.35 3.00
N MET A 540 12.42 -8.58 3.49
CA MET A 540 13.37 -9.64 3.15
C MET A 540 13.30 -10.15 1.69
N LEU A 541 12.37 -9.65 0.85
CA LEU A 541 12.33 -10.02 -0.58
C LEU A 541 13.60 -9.65 -1.36
N VAL A 542 14.38 -8.66 -0.88
CA VAL A 542 15.68 -8.28 -1.46
C VAL A 542 16.87 -9.13 -0.96
N SER A 543 16.62 -10.14 -0.11
CA SER A 543 17.66 -11.04 0.39
C SER A 543 18.25 -11.91 -0.74
N ASN A 544 19.53 -12.29 -0.61
CA ASN A 544 20.25 -13.02 -1.66
C ASN A 544 19.58 -14.36 -2.06
N GLN A 545 18.83 -15.00 -1.16
CA GLN A 545 18.14 -16.26 -1.44
C GLN A 545 16.80 -16.06 -2.17
N LEU A 546 16.08 -14.95 -1.90
CA LEU A 546 14.82 -14.61 -2.56
C LEU A 546 15.00 -13.71 -3.79
N LYS A 547 16.22 -13.23 -4.06
CA LYS A 547 16.52 -12.37 -5.21
C LYS A 547 16.29 -13.10 -6.54
N ASN A 548 16.74 -14.35 -6.64
CA ASN A 548 16.71 -15.13 -7.89
C ASN A 548 15.44 -16.00 -8.04
N SER A 549 14.48 -15.91 -7.12
CA SER A 549 13.25 -16.70 -7.23
C SER A 549 12.27 -16.12 -8.26
N ILE A 550 11.40 -16.98 -8.77
CA ILE A 550 10.43 -16.69 -9.83
C ILE A 550 9.62 -15.42 -9.58
N VAL A 551 9.28 -14.79 -10.69
CA VAL A 551 8.47 -13.58 -10.80
C VAL A 551 7.31 -13.85 -11.76
N PRO A 552 6.16 -13.16 -11.64
CA PRO A 552 4.99 -13.42 -12.47
C PRO A 552 5.15 -12.78 -13.86
N HIS A 553 6.05 -13.32 -14.68
CA HIS A 553 6.07 -13.12 -16.13
C HIS A 553 5.15 -14.13 -16.83
N GLU A 554 4.90 -13.95 -18.12
CA GLU A 554 3.84 -14.70 -18.84
C GLU A 554 3.98 -16.23 -18.73
N ASP A 555 5.17 -16.80 -18.98
CA ASP A 555 5.34 -18.25 -18.91
C ASP A 555 5.12 -18.80 -17.50
N ALA A 556 5.59 -18.09 -16.46
CA ALA A 556 5.39 -18.51 -15.07
C ALA A 556 3.90 -18.51 -14.70
N LEU A 557 3.18 -17.43 -15.04
CA LEU A 557 1.73 -17.32 -14.81
C LEU A 557 0.94 -18.35 -15.63
N LYS A 558 1.32 -18.59 -16.88
CA LYS A 558 0.71 -19.57 -17.79
C LYS A 558 0.86 -21.01 -17.28
N ASN A 559 1.95 -21.33 -16.58
CA ASN A 559 2.12 -22.62 -15.90
C ASN A 559 1.25 -22.75 -14.64
N MET A 560 1.10 -21.67 -13.86
CA MET A 560 0.34 -21.68 -12.60
C MET A 560 -1.18 -21.59 -12.79
N TYR A 561 -1.64 -20.78 -13.74
CA TYR A 561 -3.05 -20.42 -13.95
C TYR A 561 -3.58 -20.83 -15.34
N GLY A 562 -2.75 -21.40 -16.21
CA GLY A 562 -3.14 -21.79 -17.57
C GLY A 562 -3.04 -20.65 -18.60
N PRO A 563 -3.17 -20.95 -19.90
CA PRO A 563 -3.17 -19.93 -20.96
C PRO A 563 -4.28 -18.89 -20.74
N LYS A 564 -3.92 -17.60 -20.71
CA LYS A 564 -4.84 -16.49 -20.35
C LYS A 564 -5.58 -16.71 -19.02
N ALA A 565 -4.91 -17.35 -18.06
CA ALA A 565 -5.46 -17.73 -16.75
C ALA A 565 -6.72 -18.63 -16.84
N SER A 566 -6.76 -19.57 -17.81
CA SER A 566 -7.90 -20.48 -18.04
C SER A 566 -8.27 -21.43 -16.89
N TYR A 567 -7.44 -21.58 -15.86
CA TYR A 567 -7.71 -22.38 -14.65
C TYR A 567 -8.29 -21.54 -13.50
N VAL A 568 -8.93 -20.40 -13.83
CA VAL A 568 -9.49 -19.44 -12.87
C VAL A 568 -10.88 -19.05 -13.35
N ASP A 569 -11.90 -19.38 -12.57
CA ASP A 569 -13.30 -19.12 -12.95
C ASP A 569 -13.60 -17.61 -12.95
N SER A 570 -13.15 -16.89 -11.92
CA SER A 570 -13.40 -15.45 -11.72
C SER A 570 -12.85 -14.57 -12.86
N PRO A 571 -13.70 -13.82 -13.59
CA PRO A 571 -13.22 -12.84 -14.58
C PRO A 571 -12.35 -11.74 -13.96
N LEU A 572 -12.62 -11.37 -12.71
CA LEU A 572 -11.86 -10.36 -11.97
C LEU A 572 -10.47 -10.87 -11.57
N THR A 573 -10.35 -12.12 -11.12
CA THR A 573 -9.03 -12.71 -10.86
C THR A 573 -8.24 -12.90 -12.16
N ARG A 574 -8.86 -13.34 -13.26
CA ARG A 574 -8.20 -13.44 -14.58
C ARG A 574 -7.63 -12.11 -15.06
N HIS A 575 -8.37 -11.01 -14.84
CA HIS A 575 -7.90 -9.65 -15.09
C HIS A 575 -6.70 -9.27 -14.21
N GLN A 576 -6.80 -9.51 -12.90
CA GLN A 576 -5.73 -9.21 -11.95
C GLN A 576 -4.42 -9.98 -12.26
N VAL A 577 -4.51 -11.27 -12.60
CA VAL A 577 -3.37 -12.09 -13.04
C VAL A 577 -2.77 -11.54 -14.35
N SER A 578 -3.59 -11.01 -15.26
CA SER A 578 -3.12 -10.38 -16.49
C SER A 578 -2.34 -9.08 -16.22
N ILE A 579 -2.77 -8.26 -15.26
CA ILE A 579 -2.02 -7.08 -14.80
C ILE A 579 -0.70 -7.51 -14.13
N TRP A 580 -0.68 -8.59 -13.35
CA TRP A 580 0.55 -9.09 -12.71
C TRP A 580 1.64 -9.43 -13.74
N GLY A 581 1.26 -10.04 -14.87
CA GLY A 581 2.14 -10.32 -15.99
C GLY A 581 2.89 -9.08 -16.50
N LEU A 582 2.24 -7.92 -16.51
CA LEU A 582 2.81 -6.69 -17.05
C LEU A 582 3.87 -6.05 -16.15
N TYR A 583 3.88 -6.28 -14.83
CA TYR A 583 4.87 -5.63 -13.96
C TYR A 583 6.30 -6.15 -14.21
N TYR A 584 6.45 -7.44 -14.54
CA TYR A 584 7.75 -8.13 -14.50
C TYR A 584 8.40 -8.35 -15.87
N THR A 585 7.71 -8.04 -16.98
CA THR A 585 8.34 -7.89 -18.31
C THR A 585 9.35 -6.73 -18.37
N ARG A 586 9.51 -5.96 -17.28
CA ARG A 586 10.20 -4.67 -17.19
C ARG A 586 11.34 -4.64 -16.17
N SER A 587 11.47 -5.67 -15.33
CA SER A 587 12.26 -5.61 -14.09
C SER A 587 13.56 -6.43 -14.09
N GLY A 588 14.07 -6.81 -15.27
CA GLY A 588 15.19 -7.76 -15.40
C GLY A 588 16.56 -7.18 -15.03
N GLN A 589 17.07 -6.23 -15.84
CA GLN A 589 18.46 -5.76 -15.78
C GLN A 589 18.64 -4.25 -16.02
N SER A 590 17.54 -3.48 -16.09
CA SER A 590 17.55 -2.08 -16.54
C SER A 590 18.20 -1.13 -15.53
N THR A 591 19.37 -0.58 -15.88
CA THR A 591 20.08 0.48 -15.11
C THR A 591 20.07 1.84 -15.81
N SER A 592 19.68 1.90 -17.09
CA SER A 592 19.64 3.14 -17.88
C SER A 592 18.33 3.90 -17.66
N ILE A 593 18.43 5.22 -17.44
CA ILE A 593 17.28 6.13 -17.31
C ILE A 593 16.33 5.97 -18.50
N ARG A 594 16.88 6.03 -19.73
CA ARG A 594 16.14 5.86 -21.00
C ARG A 594 15.31 4.58 -21.00
N ARG A 595 15.93 3.46 -20.61
CA ARG A 595 15.27 2.15 -20.65
C ARG A 595 14.17 2.04 -19.59
N ILE A 596 14.38 2.52 -18.37
CA ILE A 596 13.33 2.53 -17.34
C ILE A 596 12.17 3.47 -17.73
N VAL A 597 12.43 4.59 -18.41
CA VAL A 597 11.38 5.47 -18.95
C VAL A 597 10.52 4.74 -19.99
N GLN A 598 11.16 4.10 -20.98
CA GLN A 598 10.47 3.25 -21.95
C GLN A 598 9.66 2.13 -21.25
N ASP A 599 10.28 1.41 -20.31
CA ASP A 599 9.69 0.28 -19.62
C ASP A 599 8.40 0.65 -18.85
N TYR A 600 8.29 1.85 -18.26
CA TYR A 600 7.04 2.29 -17.59
C TYR A 600 5.99 2.83 -18.58
N LEU A 601 6.39 3.46 -19.68
CA LEU A 601 5.43 3.95 -20.69
C LEU A 601 4.75 2.79 -21.42
N GLU A 602 5.52 1.75 -21.74
CA GLU A 602 5.00 0.49 -22.26
C GLU A 602 4.14 -0.28 -21.23
N LEU A 603 4.16 0.08 -19.93
CA LEU A 603 3.24 -0.49 -18.92
C LEU A 603 1.85 0.11 -19.07
N TYR A 604 1.75 1.43 -19.25
CA TYR A 604 0.46 2.11 -19.41
C TYR A 604 -0.19 1.73 -20.75
N SER A 605 0.59 1.72 -21.83
CA SER A 605 0.20 1.17 -23.14
C SER A 605 -0.38 -0.25 -23.00
N ASN A 606 0.43 -1.23 -22.56
CA ASN A 606 -0.01 -2.62 -22.51
C ASN A 606 -1.16 -2.86 -21.52
N ALA A 607 -1.26 -2.10 -20.41
CA ALA A 607 -2.39 -2.20 -19.49
C ALA A 607 -3.69 -1.68 -20.11
N SER A 608 -3.67 -0.50 -20.75
CA SER A 608 -4.85 0.08 -21.40
C SER A 608 -5.46 -0.83 -22.47
N LEU A 609 -4.61 -1.62 -23.16
CA LEU A 609 -5.02 -2.60 -24.16
C LEU A 609 -5.78 -3.80 -23.58
N ILE A 610 -5.63 -4.14 -22.28
CA ILE A 610 -6.34 -5.28 -21.66
C ILE A 610 -7.86 -5.08 -21.66
N LEU A 611 -8.34 -3.84 -21.47
CA LEU A 611 -9.77 -3.53 -21.37
C LEU A 611 -10.35 -2.77 -22.56
N LYS A 612 -9.55 -2.47 -23.58
CA LYS A 612 -9.96 -1.66 -24.74
C LYS A 612 -11.29 -2.13 -25.33
N ASP A 613 -11.40 -3.42 -25.64
CA ASP A 613 -12.59 -3.98 -26.30
C ASP A 613 -13.82 -4.00 -25.38
N ASP A 614 -13.63 -4.16 -24.05
CA ASP A 614 -14.74 -4.16 -23.09
C ASP A 614 -15.24 -2.74 -22.80
N LEU A 615 -14.33 -1.77 -22.68
CA LEU A 615 -14.69 -0.34 -22.56
C LEU A 615 -15.40 0.17 -23.82
N GLN A 616 -14.97 -0.25 -25.01
CA GLN A 616 -15.65 0.11 -26.27
C GLN A 616 -17.09 -0.43 -26.34
N LYS A 617 -17.36 -1.63 -25.77
CA LYS A 617 -18.74 -2.14 -25.63
C LYS A 617 -19.56 -1.28 -24.66
N THR A 618 -18.99 -0.88 -23.53
CA THR A 618 -19.66 0.00 -22.56
C THR A 618 -19.95 1.39 -23.16
N GLU A 619 -18.98 2.03 -23.82
CA GLU A 619 -19.20 3.31 -24.50
C GLU A 619 -20.26 3.18 -25.60
N GLY A 620 -20.21 2.12 -26.41
CA GLY A 620 -21.23 1.83 -27.41
C GLY A 620 -22.64 1.69 -26.83
N ARG A 621 -22.78 1.01 -25.68
CA ARG A 621 -24.07 0.73 -25.04
C ARG A 621 -24.67 1.91 -24.26
N PHE A 622 -23.85 2.73 -23.61
CA PHE A 622 -24.34 3.80 -22.72
C PHE A 622 -24.18 5.23 -23.28
N CYS A 623 -23.20 5.46 -24.17
CA CYS A 623 -22.97 6.79 -24.76
C CYS A 623 -23.60 6.94 -26.16
N ASN A 624 -23.68 5.85 -26.93
CA ASN A 624 -24.16 5.87 -28.32
C ASN A 624 -25.58 5.30 -28.50
N ALA A 625 -26.31 5.04 -27.40
CA ALA A 625 -27.66 4.48 -27.44
C ALA A 625 -28.62 5.35 -28.28
N HIS A 626 -29.32 4.73 -29.24
CA HIS A 626 -30.25 5.44 -30.11
C HIS A 626 -31.55 5.80 -29.37
N GLU A 627 -32.17 6.93 -29.73
CA GLU A 627 -33.40 7.45 -29.06
C GLU A 627 -34.62 6.51 -29.11
N GLN A 628 -34.57 5.46 -29.94
CA GLN A 628 -35.62 4.46 -30.12
C GLN A 628 -35.39 3.16 -29.33
N GLU A 629 -34.22 3.01 -28.69
CA GLU A 629 -33.91 1.83 -27.86
C GLU A 629 -34.38 2.02 -26.40
N PRO A 630 -34.72 0.94 -25.68
CA PRO A 630 -34.98 1.02 -24.24
C PRO A 630 -33.72 1.54 -23.52
N LYS A 631 -33.90 2.48 -22.58
CA LYS A 631 -32.79 3.08 -21.82
C LYS A 631 -31.88 1.99 -21.24
N PRO A 632 -30.56 2.04 -21.46
CA PRO A 632 -29.66 1.00 -20.97
C PRO A 632 -29.60 1.05 -19.44
N GLU A 633 -29.84 -0.11 -18.82
CA GLU A 633 -29.76 -0.34 -17.37
C GLU A 633 -28.42 -1.02 -17.01
N THR A 634 -27.82 -0.61 -15.90
CA THR A 634 -26.55 -1.14 -15.40
C THR A 634 -26.68 -2.59 -14.92
N THR A 635 -25.90 -3.49 -15.52
CA THR A 635 -25.87 -4.94 -15.21
C THR A 635 -24.60 -5.32 -14.43
N LEU A 636 -24.59 -6.53 -13.86
CA LEU A 636 -23.42 -7.11 -13.19
C LEU A 636 -22.16 -7.09 -14.08
N GLN A 637 -22.30 -7.33 -15.39
CA GLN A 637 -21.16 -7.38 -16.32
C GLN A 637 -20.57 -5.99 -16.60
N ASP A 638 -21.39 -4.93 -16.62
CA ASP A 638 -20.90 -3.56 -16.76
C ASP A 638 -20.11 -3.17 -15.49
N VAL A 639 -20.63 -3.54 -14.32
CA VAL A 639 -19.97 -3.28 -13.03
C VAL A 639 -18.66 -4.06 -12.90
N GLU A 640 -18.58 -5.32 -13.37
CA GLU A 640 -17.28 -6.00 -13.50
C GLU A 640 -16.28 -5.18 -14.33
N THR A 641 -16.70 -4.64 -15.47
CA THR A 641 -15.82 -3.86 -16.35
C THR A 641 -15.41 -2.54 -15.69
N LEU A 642 -16.29 -1.92 -14.88
CA LEU A 642 -15.92 -0.80 -14.00
C LEU A 642 -14.86 -1.23 -12.96
N LEU A 643 -15.04 -2.34 -12.25
CA LEU A 643 -14.07 -2.81 -11.25
C LEU A 643 -12.69 -3.12 -11.88
N LYS A 644 -12.68 -3.71 -13.08
CA LYS A 644 -11.46 -3.94 -13.87
C LYS A 644 -10.78 -2.62 -14.26
N ASN A 645 -11.56 -1.63 -14.69
CA ASN A 645 -11.09 -0.30 -15.11
C ASN A 645 -10.50 0.48 -13.94
N GLU A 646 -11.15 0.47 -12.78
CA GLU A 646 -10.69 1.14 -11.56
C GLU A 646 -9.29 0.67 -11.13
N GLN A 647 -8.98 -0.62 -11.29
CA GLN A 647 -7.64 -1.17 -11.04
C GLN A 647 -6.57 -0.62 -12.01
N ILE A 648 -6.92 -0.27 -13.25
CA ILE A 648 -6.01 0.35 -14.22
C ILE A 648 -5.88 1.86 -13.98
N LEU A 649 -6.97 2.54 -13.63
CA LEU A 649 -6.92 3.96 -13.26
C LEU A 649 -6.06 4.18 -12.01
N LEU A 650 -6.21 3.32 -10.99
CA LEU A 650 -5.36 3.28 -9.81
C LEU A 650 -3.89 3.07 -10.16
N LEU A 651 -3.59 2.17 -11.10
CA LEU A 651 -2.23 1.94 -11.60
C LEU A 651 -1.65 3.24 -12.16
N PHE A 652 -2.38 3.95 -13.03
CA PHE A 652 -1.87 5.13 -13.72
C PHE A 652 -1.64 6.33 -12.78
N VAL A 653 -2.52 6.57 -11.80
CA VAL A 653 -2.33 7.68 -10.84
C VAL A 653 -1.25 7.37 -9.79
N ARG A 654 -1.26 6.16 -9.21
CA ARG A 654 -0.38 5.81 -8.09
C ARG A 654 1.11 5.78 -8.47
N TRP A 655 1.43 5.47 -9.73
CA TRP A 655 2.82 5.40 -10.18
C TRP A 655 3.54 6.77 -10.24
N LEU A 656 2.83 7.91 -10.15
CA LEU A 656 3.48 9.22 -9.97
C LEU A 656 4.35 9.24 -8.70
N SER A 657 3.92 8.54 -7.62
CA SER A 657 4.64 8.43 -6.34
C SER A 657 6.00 7.70 -6.44
N PHE A 658 6.24 6.94 -7.50
CA PHE A 658 7.34 5.96 -7.57
C PHE A 658 8.47 6.33 -8.54
N ILE A 659 8.16 6.89 -9.72
CA ILE A 659 9.18 7.12 -10.78
C ILE A 659 9.89 8.47 -10.58
N ARG A 660 11.18 8.40 -10.22
CA ARG A 660 12.02 9.53 -9.76
C ARG A 660 13.17 9.89 -10.72
N ILE A 661 13.00 9.58 -12.01
CA ILE A 661 14.13 9.43 -12.95
C ILE A 661 14.19 10.55 -14.00
N GLU A 662 13.11 11.33 -14.13
CA GLU A 662 12.97 12.40 -15.11
C GLU A 662 13.11 13.76 -14.39
N ALA A 663 14.23 14.45 -14.67
CA ALA A 663 14.62 15.68 -13.97
C ALA A 663 15.17 16.79 -14.89
N ASN A 664 15.55 16.48 -16.13
CA ASN A 664 16.20 17.42 -17.05
C ASN A 664 15.23 18.04 -18.09
N TYR A 665 14.02 17.52 -18.20
CA TYR A 665 13.03 17.90 -19.22
C TYR A 665 11.61 17.70 -18.67
N PHE A 666 10.61 18.26 -19.35
CA PHE A 666 9.20 18.01 -19.02
C PHE A 666 8.72 16.69 -19.64
N PRO A 667 8.37 15.65 -18.86
CA PRO A 667 7.96 14.36 -19.38
C PRO A 667 6.51 14.40 -19.90
N SER A 668 6.32 14.99 -21.09
CA SER A 668 5.00 15.36 -21.62
C SER A 668 4.04 14.18 -21.75
N LEU A 669 4.47 13.00 -22.23
CA LEU A 669 3.61 11.82 -22.34
C LEU A 669 3.10 11.35 -20.97
N ARG A 670 3.99 11.28 -19.97
CA ARG A 670 3.66 10.86 -18.59
C ARG A 670 2.65 11.79 -17.94
N TYR A 671 2.88 13.10 -18.02
CA TYR A 671 1.98 14.08 -17.43
C TYR A 671 0.66 14.21 -18.20
N SER A 672 0.66 14.03 -19.52
CA SER A 672 -0.58 13.93 -20.33
C SER A 672 -1.42 12.73 -19.90
N SER A 673 -0.80 11.57 -19.74
CA SER A 673 -1.44 10.34 -19.23
C SER A 673 -1.97 10.53 -17.81
N PHE A 674 -1.21 11.16 -16.91
CA PHE A 674 -1.62 11.42 -15.54
C PHE A 674 -2.81 12.39 -15.46
N LEU A 675 -2.74 13.54 -16.12
CA LEU A 675 -3.80 14.56 -16.07
C LEU A 675 -5.11 14.04 -16.67
N THR A 676 -5.06 13.40 -17.85
CA THR A 676 -6.26 12.82 -18.46
C THR A 676 -6.84 11.67 -17.65
N THR A 677 -6.02 10.93 -16.88
CA THR A 677 -6.52 9.95 -15.91
C THR A 677 -7.22 10.64 -14.74
N MET A 678 -6.64 11.71 -14.17
CA MET A 678 -7.29 12.51 -13.11
C MET A 678 -8.61 13.16 -13.57
N MET A 679 -8.69 13.58 -14.84
CA MET A 679 -9.92 14.09 -15.47
C MET A 679 -11.03 13.04 -15.58
N ASN A 680 -10.67 11.77 -15.81
CA ASN A 680 -11.61 10.73 -16.20
C ASN A 680 -11.88 9.65 -15.15
N LEU A 681 -11.12 9.70 -14.04
CA LEU A 681 -11.12 8.74 -12.93
C LEU A 681 -12.51 8.16 -12.59
N ASN A 682 -13.47 9.03 -12.26
CA ASN A 682 -14.80 8.60 -11.82
C ASN A 682 -15.83 8.54 -12.97
N ASN A 683 -15.47 8.80 -14.23
CA ASN A 683 -16.45 8.94 -15.31
C ASN A 683 -17.24 7.65 -15.53
N HIS A 684 -16.56 6.51 -15.49
CA HIS A 684 -17.19 5.20 -15.66
C HIS A 684 -18.15 4.87 -14.49
N PHE A 685 -17.77 5.16 -13.25
CA PHE A 685 -18.67 5.06 -12.10
C PHE A 685 -19.90 5.94 -12.27
N ASN A 686 -19.72 7.23 -12.59
CA ASN A 686 -20.82 8.18 -12.74
C ASN A 686 -21.73 7.89 -13.95
N LEU A 687 -21.22 7.24 -14.99
CA LEU A 687 -22.02 6.77 -16.12
C LEU A 687 -22.94 5.61 -15.70
N LEU A 688 -22.41 4.59 -15.04
CA LEU A 688 -23.20 3.44 -14.59
C LEU A 688 -24.16 3.80 -13.44
N ASP A 689 -23.79 4.71 -12.55
CA ASP A 689 -24.65 5.17 -11.45
C ASP A 689 -25.83 6.03 -11.96
N LYS A 690 -25.63 6.84 -13.00
CA LYS A 690 -26.71 7.54 -13.73
C LYS A 690 -27.73 6.57 -14.34
N HIS A 691 -27.30 5.36 -14.69
CA HIS A 691 -28.08 4.32 -15.35
C HIS A 691 -28.43 3.14 -14.43
N TYR A 692 -28.22 3.28 -13.12
CA TYR A 692 -28.55 2.28 -12.11
C TYR A 692 -29.94 2.53 -11.52
N THR A 693 -30.86 1.61 -11.78
CA THR A 693 -32.25 1.62 -11.29
C THR A 693 -32.43 0.62 -10.14
N SER A 694 -32.26 1.09 -8.90
CA SER A 694 -32.55 0.28 -7.72
C SER A 694 -34.04 0.05 -7.52
N GLY A 695 -34.42 -1.19 -7.17
CA GLY A 695 -35.80 -1.54 -6.81
C GLY A 695 -36.25 -1.03 -5.42
N LYS A 696 -35.44 -0.19 -4.77
CA LYS A 696 -35.68 0.37 -3.43
C LYS A 696 -35.23 1.83 -3.40
N ALA A 697 -36.03 2.71 -2.80
CA ALA A 697 -35.69 4.12 -2.69
C ALA A 697 -34.38 4.33 -1.88
N GLY A 698 -33.38 4.94 -2.51
CA GLY A 698 -32.13 5.38 -1.87
C GLY A 698 -30.90 4.49 -2.09
N GLU A 699 -31.04 3.24 -2.55
CA GLU A 699 -29.87 2.42 -2.94
C GLU A 699 -29.23 2.98 -4.22
N ASN A 700 -27.90 3.12 -4.22
CA ASN A 700 -27.11 3.60 -5.36
C ASN A 700 -26.06 2.56 -5.83
N LEU A 701 -25.21 2.89 -6.80
CA LEU A 701 -24.25 1.94 -7.36
C LEU A 701 -23.24 1.39 -6.34
N VAL A 702 -22.89 2.15 -5.29
CA VAL A 702 -22.03 1.67 -4.19
C VAL A 702 -22.76 0.56 -3.42
N ASP A 703 -24.06 0.70 -3.16
CA ASP A 703 -24.86 -0.35 -2.50
C ASP A 703 -24.95 -1.61 -3.38
N PHE A 704 -25.00 -1.48 -4.70
CA PHE A 704 -24.93 -2.62 -5.63
C PHE A 704 -23.57 -3.33 -5.57
N ILE A 705 -22.46 -2.58 -5.60
CA ILE A 705 -21.10 -3.14 -5.51
C ILE A 705 -20.95 -3.91 -4.18
N LEU A 706 -21.33 -3.28 -3.06
CA LEU A 706 -21.37 -3.85 -1.71
C LEU A 706 -22.38 -5.01 -1.52
N SER A 707 -23.19 -5.33 -2.54
CA SER A 707 -24.14 -6.46 -2.51
C SER A 707 -23.68 -7.67 -3.31
N ASN A 708 -22.83 -7.47 -4.33
CA ASN A 708 -22.51 -8.49 -5.34
C ASN A 708 -21.03 -8.82 -5.44
N PHE A 709 -20.14 -8.01 -4.84
CA PHE A 709 -18.69 -8.17 -4.92
C PHE A 709 -18.05 -8.04 -3.54
N SER A 710 -16.87 -8.64 -3.37
CA SER A 710 -16.07 -8.50 -2.15
C SER A 710 -15.72 -7.03 -1.85
N LEU A 711 -15.74 -6.67 -0.57
CA LEU A 711 -15.27 -5.37 -0.05
C LEU A 711 -13.84 -5.02 -0.50
N HIS A 712 -13.03 -6.00 -0.90
CA HIS A 712 -11.73 -5.76 -1.52
C HIS A 712 -11.82 -4.82 -2.74
N PHE A 713 -12.88 -4.89 -3.54
CA PHE A 713 -13.06 -4.06 -4.74
C PHE A 713 -13.49 -2.61 -4.44
N ILE A 714 -13.81 -2.28 -3.18
CA ILE A 714 -14.04 -0.90 -2.74
C ILE A 714 -12.71 -0.16 -2.47
N LYS A 715 -11.63 -0.88 -2.13
CA LYS A 715 -10.31 -0.30 -1.86
C LYS A 715 -9.79 0.55 -3.04
N PRO A 716 -9.81 0.10 -4.31
CA PRO A 716 -9.41 0.93 -5.45
C PRO A 716 -10.11 2.29 -5.53
N PHE A 717 -11.44 2.35 -5.37
CA PHE A 717 -12.18 3.63 -5.42
C PHE A 717 -11.74 4.61 -4.33
N PHE A 718 -11.56 4.15 -3.09
CA PHE A 718 -11.04 5.03 -2.03
C PHE A 718 -9.63 5.52 -2.34
N GLN A 719 -8.81 4.68 -2.97
CA GLN A 719 -7.46 5.08 -3.34
C GLN A 719 -7.45 6.10 -4.49
N CYS A 720 -8.23 5.87 -5.53
CA CYS A 720 -8.46 6.81 -6.62
C CYS A 720 -8.99 8.17 -6.11
N LEU A 721 -10.08 8.17 -5.32
CA LEU A 721 -10.65 9.38 -4.72
C LEU A 721 -9.61 10.14 -3.88
N THR A 722 -8.76 9.44 -3.11
CA THR A 722 -7.70 10.05 -2.30
C THR A 722 -6.61 10.73 -3.15
N TYR A 723 -6.16 10.09 -4.24
CA TYR A 723 -5.19 10.71 -5.14
C TYR A 723 -5.77 11.92 -5.87
N GLN A 724 -7.02 11.84 -6.34
CA GLN A 724 -7.70 12.96 -7.00
C GLN A 724 -8.03 14.10 -6.04
N SER A 725 -8.34 13.81 -4.78
CA SER A 725 -8.62 14.83 -3.78
C SER A 725 -7.37 15.62 -3.39
N LEU A 726 -6.19 14.97 -3.35
CA LEU A 726 -4.90 15.65 -3.20
C LEU A 726 -4.58 16.52 -4.42
N PHE A 727 -4.70 15.96 -5.63
CA PHE A 727 -4.51 16.70 -6.89
C PHE A 727 -5.37 17.99 -6.93
N LEU A 728 -6.64 17.89 -6.54
CA LEU A 728 -7.56 19.03 -6.44
C LEU A 728 -7.09 20.08 -5.42
N ILE A 729 -6.56 19.69 -4.26
CA ILE A 729 -6.02 20.63 -3.26
C ILE A 729 -4.85 21.42 -3.86
N PHE A 730 -3.86 20.74 -4.43
CA PHE A 730 -2.66 21.41 -4.91
C PHE A 730 -2.93 22.23 -6.19
N LEU A 731 -3.85 21.78 -7.05
CA LEU A 731 -4.34 22.57 -8.17
C LEU A 731 -5.07 23.85 -7.69
N LYS A 732 -5.97 23.74 -6.71
CA LYS A 732 -6.64 24.90 -6.09
C LYS A 732 -5.62 25.92 -5.59
N TYR A 733 -4.64 25.50 -4.79
CA TYR A 733 -3.65 26.42 -4.23
C TYR A 733 -2.64 26.97 -5.25
N SER A 734 -2.33 26.25 -6.34
CA SER A 734 -1.52 26.81 -7.45
C SER A 734 -2.26 27.91 -8.21
N LEU A 735 -3.54 27.69 -8.55
CA LEU A 735 -4.40 28.69 -9.19
C LEU A 735 -4.52 29.97 -8.32
N LEU A 736 -4.65 29.80 -7.00
CA LEU A 736 -4.76 30.90 -6.05
C LEU A 736 -3.44 31.67 -5.85
N GLU A 737 -2.30 30.98 -5.79
CA GLU A 737 -0.97 31.62 -5.76
C GLU A 737 -0.82 32.57 -6.95
N LYS A 738 -1.10 32.09 -8.16
CA LYS A 738 -0.95 32.88 -9.39
C LYS A 738 -2.02 33.96 -9.56
N SER A 739 -3.20 33.82 -8.94
CA SER A 739 -4.22 34.89 -8.94
C SER A 739 -3.72 36.19 -8.27
N LYS A 740 -2.75 36.10 -7.34
CA LYS A 740 -2.10 37.26 -6.69
C LYS A 740 -1.04 37.92 -7.58
N ASP A 741 -0.44 37.19 -8.52
CA ASP A 741 0.64 37.68 -9.39
C ASP A 741 0.12 38.46 -10.62
N GLY A 742 -1.20 38.43 -10.90
CA GLY A 742 -1.89 39.33 -11.82
C GLY A 742 -1.57 39.20 -13.32
N GLY A 743 -0.59 38.40 -13.73
CA GLY A 743 -0.15 38.30 -15.14
C GLY A 743 0.34 36.93 -15.61
N ALA A 744 0.19 35.87 -14.81
CA ALA A 744 0.58 34.52 -15.19
C ALA A 744 -0.56 33.77 -15.89
N HIS A 745 -0.28 33.20 -17.06
CA HIS A 745 -1.21 32.32 -17.79
C HIS A 745 -0.68 30.89 -17.86
N TYR A 746 -1.56 29.91 -17.76
CA TYR A 746 -1.23 28.50 -18.01
C TYR A 746 -1.34 28.17 -19.51
N LYS A 747 -0.60 27.15 -19.95
CA LYS A 747 -0.57 26.64 -21.33
C LYS A 747 -1.86 25.91 -21.75
N ILE A 748 -2.74 25.61 -20.79
CA ILE A 748 -4.07 25.01 -20.91
C ILE A 748 -5.03 25.63 -19.87
N ARG A 749 -6.34 25.51 -20.06
CA ARG A 749 -7.39 25.97 -19.12
C ARG A 749 -7.49 25.10 -17.86
N LEU A 750 -6.51 25.21 -16.97
CA LEU A 750 -6.46 24.49 -15.68
C LEU A 750 -7.65 24.81 -14.75
N ASP A 751 -8.27 25.98 -14.91
CA ASP A 751 -9.47 26.42 -14.20
C ASP A 751 -10.73 25.62 -14.63
N GLU A 752 -10.97 25.45 -15.94
CA GLU A 752 -12.03 24.56 -16.44
C GLU A 752 -11.81 23.11 -15.97
N ILE A 753 -10.55 22.63 -16.05
CA ILE A 753 -10.17 21.28 -15.63
C ILE A 753 -10.42 21.10 -14.13
N TYR A 754 -10.05 22.07 -13.30
CA TYR A 754 -10.31 22.06 -11.86
C TYR A 754 -11.82 21.92 -11.57
N GLN A 755 -12.66 22.75 -12.19
CA GLN A 755 -14.12 22.73 -11.96
C GLN A 755 -14.75 21.41 -12.42
N GLN A 756 -14.31 20.86 -13.56
CA GLN A 756 -14.76 19.55 -14.04
C GLN A 756 -14.39 18.42 -13.07
N ILE A 757 -13.12 18.36 -12.63
CA ILE A 757 -12.62 17.31 -11.73
C ILE A 757 -13.31 17.44 -10.37
N LEU A 758 -13.48 18.66 -9.84
CA LEU A 758 -14.18 18.92 -8.59
C LEU A 758 -15.64 18.43 -8.64
N SER A 759 -16.37 18.74 -9.73
CA SER A 759 -17.75 18.27 -9.91
C SER A 759 -17.85 16.74 -9.99
N SER A 760 -16.91 16.09 -10.69
CA SER A 760 -16.83 14.62 -10.81
C SER A 760 -16.48 13.97 -9.46
N PHE A 761 -15.49 14.50 -8.75
CA PHE A 761 -15.09 14.08 -7.40
C PHE A 761 -16.25 14.20 -6.41
N GLN A 762 -16.86 15.37 -6.28
CA GLN A 762 -17.93 15.63 -5.32
C GLN A 762 -19.18 14.77 -5.58
N ARG A 763 -19.55 14.56 -6.85
CA ARG A 763 -20.67 13.66 -7.22
C ARG A 763 -20.40 12.23 -6.76
N THR A 764 -19.19 11.74 -6.96
CA THR A 764 -18.76 10.38 -6.61
C THR A 764 -18.69 10.21 -5.09
N LEU A 765 -17.98 11.11 -4.39
CA LEU A 765 -17.88 11.13 -2.94
C LEU A 765 -19.26 11.16 -2.28
N ASN A 766 -20.19 11.96 -2.81
CA ASN A 766 -21.56 12.00 -2.29
C ASN A 766 -22.27 10.64 -2.36
N LYS A 767 -22.05 9.81 -3.40
CA LYS A 767 -22.63 8.45 -3.44
C LYS A 767 -22.02 7.50 -2.40
N PHE A 768 -20.72 7.60 -2.13
CA PHE A 768 -20.07 6.84 -1.05
C PHE A 768 -20.53 7.29 0.35
N VAL A 769 -20.72 8.59 0.58
CA VAL A 769 -21.18 9.13 1.88
C VAL A 769 -22.69 8.91 2.11
N THR A 770 -23.51 8.88 1.05
CA THR A 770 -24.97 8.71 1.17
C THR A 770 -25.46 7.27 0.99
N SER A 771 -24.62 6.34 0.51
CA SER A 771 -24.94 4.90 0.44
C SER A 771 -25.26 4.36 1.85
N PRO A 772 -26.47 3.81 2.08
CA PRO A 772 -26.82 3.20 3.35
C PRO A 772 -25.85 2.10 3.77
N LYS A 773 -25.42 1.23 2.84
CA LYS A 773 -24.47 0.15 3.15
C LYS A 773 -23.08 0.67 3.47
N MET A 774 -22.56 1.63 2.70
CA MET A 774 -21.25 2.22 2.97
C MET A 774 -21.23 2.93 4.33
N LYS A 775 -22.35 3.54 4.74
CA LYS A 775 -22.51 4.15 6.08
C LYS A 775 -22.32 3.13 7.20
N GLU A 776 -22.93 1.95 7.12
CA GLU A 776 -22.74 0.88 8.13
C GLU A 776 -21.25 0.52 8.29
N TYR A 777 -20.50 0.44 7.19
CA TYR A 777 -19.07 0.15 7.23
C TYR A 777 -18.24 1.30 7.79
N TYR A 778 -18.45 2.56 7.37
CA TYR A 778 -17.65 3.68 7.88
C TYR A 778 -18.03 4.13 9.30
N THR A 779 -19.17 3.70 9.86
CA THR A 779 -19.49 3.90 11.29
C THR A 779 -18.88 2.85 12.21
N SER A 780 -18.39 1.73 11.69
CA SER A 780 -18.05 0.55 12.52
C SER A 780 -16.72 -0.13 12.19
N ILE A 781 -16.05 0.24 11.09
CA ILE A 781 -14.77 -0.34 10.66
C ILE A 781 -13.73 0.79 10.50
N ARG A 782 -12.64 0.72 11.28
CA ARG A 782 -11.66 1.82 11.42
C ARG A 782 -11.06 2.27 10.09
N VAL A 783 -10.78 1.35 9.16
CA VAL A 783 -10.22 1.72 7.85
C VAL A 783 -11.19 2.55 7.00
N PHE A 784 -12.50 2.27 7.08
CA PHE A 784 -13.51 2.96 6.28
C PHE A 784 -13.91 4.29 6.91
N GLU A 785 -14.03 4.34 8.24
CA GLU A 785 -14.18 5.57 9.02
C GLU A 785 -13.14 6.61 8.60
N VAL A 786 -11.85 6.23 8.61
CA VAL A 786 -10.74 7.17 8.39
C VAL A 786 -10.57 7.58 6.92
N ASN A 787 -10.87 6.71 5.95
CA ASN A 787 -10.87 7.11 4.53
C ASN A 787 -12.03 8.06 4.21
N ILE A 788 -13.26 7.76 4.67
CA ILE A 788 -14.41 8.65 4.47
C ILE A 788 -14.21 9.97 5.20
N GLY A 789 -13.70 9.94 6.45
CA GLY A 789 -13.34 11.13 7.22
C GLY A 789 -12.32 12.01 6.50
N PHE A 790 -11.24 11.44 5.98
CA PHE A 790 -10.26 12.18 5.18
C PHE A 790 -10.90 12.85 3.96
N LEU A 791 -11.71 12.13 3.18
CA LEU A 791 -12.35 12.68 1.97
C LEU A 791 -13.39 13.77 2.30
N ILE A 792 -14.05 13.70 3.46
CA ILE A 792 -14.94 14.77 3.96
C ILE A 792 -14.13 16.00 4.37
N ASP A 793 -13.01 15.84 5.11
CA ASP A 793 -12.11 16.94 5.45
C ASP A 793 -11.55 17.62 4.19
N VAL A 794 -11.13 16.84 3.17
CA VAL A 794 -10.66 17.41 1.89
C VAL A 794 -11.79 18.17 1.20
N ASN A 795 -13.00 17.62 1.16
CA ASN A 795 -14.14 18.30 0.55
C ASN A 795 -14.49 19.61 1.29
N HIS A 796 -14.26 19.72 2.60
CA HIS A 796 -14.35 21.00 3.32
C HIS A 796 -13.27 21.98 2.83
N VAL A 797 -11.99 21.58 2.82
CA VAL A 797 -10.87 22.42 2.31
C VAL A 797 -11.05 22.84 0.85
N LEU A 798 -11.71 22.03 0.02
CA LEU A 798 -12.02 22.36 -1.37
C LEU A 798 -13.18 23.36 -1.53
N ASN A 799 -14.24 23.24 -0.72
CA ASN A 799 -15.38 24.18 -0.77
C ASN A 799 -15.13 25.49 -0.02
N ASP A 800 -14.27 25.51 1.00
CA ASP A 800 -13.95 26.73 1.75
C ASP A 800 -13.25 27.75 0.85
N GLU A 801 -13.85 28.93 0.70
CA GLU A 801 -13.21 30.05 0.00
C GLU A 801 -11.98 30.50 0.82
N PRO A 802 -10.77 30.42 0.25
CA PRO A 802 -9.57 30.90 0.92
C PRO A 802 -9.60 32.42 0.85
N THR A 803 -10.04 33.04 1.95
CA THR A 803 -10.43 34.45 2.05
C THR A 803 -9.51 35.36 1.25
N SER A 804 -10.06 36.00 0.21
CA SER A 804 -9.29 36.93 -0.61
C SER A 804 -9.02 38.23 0.15
N ILE A 805 -8.00 38.97 -0.29
CA ILE A 805 -7.71 40.29 0.29
C ILE A 805 -8.83 41.30 -0.07
N HIS A 806 -9.46 41.14 -1.24
CA HIS A 806 -10.46 42.08 -1.77
C HIS A 806 -11.84 42.01 -1.09
N GLU A 807 -12.23 40.86 -0.51
CA GLU A 807 -13.52 40.75 0.18
C GLU A 807 -13.56 41.51 1.52
N GLN A 808 -12.39 41.80 2.10
CA GLN A 808 -12.25 42.42 3.42
C GLN A 808 -12.76 43.87 3.48
N GLU A 809 -12.89 44.56 2.34
CA GLU A 809 -13.36 45.95 2.30
C GLU A 809 -14.89 46.09 2.42
N SER A 810 -15.66 44.98 2.35
CA SER A 810 -17.11 45.04 2.13
C SER A 810 -18.03 44.62 3.29
N SER A 811 -17.55 43.85 4.29
CA SER A 811 -18.43 43.25 5.31
C SER A 811 -17.93 43.42 6.76
N THR A 812 -18.75 44.06 7.60
CA THR A 812 -18.42 44.43 8.99
C THR A 812 -18.63 43.29 10.02
N SER A 813 -18.29 42.04 9.68
CA SER A 813 -18.51 40.87 10.53
C SER A 813 -17.30 40.55 11.44
N ARG A 814 -17.54 40.17 12.70
CA ARG A 814 -16.47 39.85 13.67
C ARG A 814 -16.01 38.38 13.64
N LYS A 815 -16.02 37.72 12.48
CA LYS A 815 -15.66 36.28 12.33
C LYS A 815 -14.87 35.90 11.06
N HIS A 816 -14.19 36.83 10.40
CA HIS A 816 -13.35 36.48 9.24
C HIS A 816 -12.10 35.68 9.66
N LYS A 817 -11.91 34.49 9.06
CA LYS A 817 -10.65 33.73 9.10
C LYS A 817 -9.62 34.53 8.28
N PRO A 818 -8.37 34.72 8.78
CA PRO A 818 -7.35 35.48 8.05
C PRO A 818 -7.11 34.87 6.66
N PRO A 819 -6.69 35.68 5.67
CA PRO A 819 -6.52 35.23 4.29
C PRO A 819 -5.55 34.04 4.24
N PHE A 820 -5.88 33.03 3.44
CA PHE A 820 -4.99 31.87 3.31
C PHE A 820 -3.80 32.24 2.43
N GLU A 821 -2.68 32.50 3.09
CA GLU A 821 -1.39 32.77 2.46
C GLU A 821 -0.41 31.65 2.80
N PHE A 822 0.60 31.42 1.95
CA PHE A 822 1.71 30.53 2.25
C PHE A 822 2.97 31.02 1.56
N GLU A 823 4.13 30.89 2.20
CA GLU A 823 5.41 31.34 1.63
C GLU A 823 5.98 30.37 0.58
N ASN A 824 5.65 29.08 0.72
CA ASN A 824 6.19 27.99 -0.10
C ASN A 824 5.42 26.69 0.16
N LEU A 825 5.72 25.65 -0.62
CA LEU A 825 5.07 24.33 -0.54
C LEU A 825 5.19 23.64 0.83
N THR A 826 6.24 23.91 1.62
CA THR A 826 6.38 23.35 2.97
C THR A 826 5.50 24.07 3.99
N ASP A 827 5.32 25.39 3.88
CA ASP A 827 4.34 26.16 4.66
C ASP A 827 2.90 25.72 4.32
N LEU A 828 2.59 25.60 3.01
CA LEU A 828 1.30 25.07 2.55
C LEU A 828 1.00 23.69 3.18
N LEU A 829 1.96 22.76 3.15
CA LEU A 829 1.80 21.43 3.77
C LEU A 829 1.70 21.46 5.30
N TYR A 830 2.30 22.44 5.97
CA TYR A 830 2.15 22.62 7.42
C TYR A 830 0.76 23.18 7.79
N ARG A 831 0.29 24.18 7.05
CA ARG A 831 -1.07 24.75 7.21
C ARG A 831 -2.15 23.73 6.90
N LEU A 832 -2.03 23.02 5.77
CA LEU A 832 -2.92 21.90 5.42
C LEU A 832 -3.01 20.89 6.56
N LYS A 833 -1.89 20.41 7.14
CA LYS A 833 -1.92 19.49 8.29
C LYS A 833 -2.80 19.99 9.46
N SER A 834 -2.91 21.31 9.67
CA SER A 834 -3.73 21.88 10.75
C SER A 834 -5.23 21.99 10.46
N GLU A 835 -5.65 21.85 9.20
CA GLU A 835 -7.07 21.84 8.79
C GLU A 835 -7.67 20.41 8.77
N PHE A 836 -6.83 19.37 8.77
CA PHE A 836 -7.24 17.95 8.80
C PHE A 836 -7.29 17.38 10.23
N ASN A 837 -8.13 16.36 10.46
CA ASN A 837 -8.02 15.54 11.65
C ASN A 837 -6.64 14.84 11.68
N PRO A 838 -5.87 14.91 12.79
CA PRO A 838 -4.54 14.28 12.89
C PRO A 838 -4.51 12.80 12.51
N ALA A 839 -5.55 12.03 12.88
CA ALA A 839 -5.62 10.60 12.55
C ALA A 839 -5.84 10.35 11.05
N HIS A 840 -6.61 11.20 10.36
CA HIS A 840 -6.81 11.13 8.92
C HIS A 840 -5.51 11.45 8.17
N TRP A 841 -4.78 12.48 8.61
CA TRP A 841 -3.51 12.90 8.03
C TRP A 841 -2.38 11.89 8.24
N GLU A 842 -2.31 11.24 9.41
CA GLU A 842 -1.31 10.20 9.69
C GLU A 842 -1.62 8.90 8.94
N TYR A 843 -2.91 8.50 8.84
CA TYR A 843 -3.35 7.40 8.00
C TYR A 843 -2.99 7.61 6.52
N LEU A 844 -3.20 8.83 5.99
CA LEU A 844 -2.78 9.20 4.64
C LEU A 844 -1.28 8.93 4.43
N ILE A 845 -0.44 9.46 5.31
CA ILE A 845 1.02 9.34 5.20
C ILE A 845 1.48 7.88 5.25
N ASP A 846 1.01 7.09 6.22
CA ASP A 846 1.55 5.75 6.46
C ASP A 846 0.94 4.67 5.55
N ILE A 847 -0.34 4.76 5.15
CA ILE A 847 -0.97 3.76 4.28
C ILE A 847 -0.73 4.04 2.80
N TYR A 848 -0.92 5.28 2.33
CA TYR A 848 -0.77 5.61 0.91
C TYR A 848 0.68 5.76 0.49
N PHE A 849 1.46 6.51 1.27
CA PHE A 849 2.81 6.92 0.90
C PHE A 849 3.92 6.15 1.64
N GLY A 850 3.60 5.49 2.75
CA GLY A 850 4.52 4.68 3.56
C GLY A 850 5.59 5.47 4.34
N SER A 851 5.70 6.78 4.07
CA SER A 851 6.51 7.74 4.81
C SER A 851 6.15 9.18 4.43
N ARG A 852 6.43 10.11 5.34
CA ARG A 852 6.29 11.56 5.08
C ARG A 852 7.16 12.00 3.89
N ASP A 853 8.37 11.47 3.76
CA ASP A 853 9.29 11.79 2.66
C ASP A 853 8.74 11.41 1.29
N ASN A 854 7.96 10.32 1.20
CA ASN A 854 7.30 9.92 -0.04
C ASN A 854 6.08 10.79 -0.35
N PHE A 855 5.30 11.17 0.67
CA PHE A 855 4.18 12.09 0.51
C PHE A 855 4.67 13.47 0.02
N PHE A 856 5.69 14.03 0.66
CA PHE A 856 6.28 15.31 0.24
C PHE A 856 6.77 15.26 -1.22
N ARG A 857 7.43 14.17 -1.64
CA ARG A 857 7.86 13.97 -3.04
C ARG A 857 6.72 13.81 -4.06
N TYR A 858 5.60 13.24 -3.65
CA TYR A 858 4.40 13.17 -4.50
C TYR A 858 3.87 14.59 -4.74
N VAL A 859 3.75 15.38 -3.68
CA VAL A 859 3.28 16.76 -3.73
C VAL A 859 4.27 17.66 -4.50
N GLU A 860 5.58 17.48 -4.33
CA GLU A 860 6.61 18.12 -5.17
C GLU A 860 6.38 17.84 -6.66
N LYS A 861 5.97 16.62 -7.04
CA LYS A 861 5.73 16.24 -8.45
C LYS A 861 4.41 16.72 -9.02
N GLU A 862 3.35 16.86 -8.21
CA GLU A 862 2.14 17.57 -8.62
C GLU A 862 2.40 19.07 -8.76
N TRP A 863 3.19 19.67 -7.86
CA TRP A 863 3.56 21.08 -7.94
C TRP A 863 4.46 21.36 -9.15
N ASP A 864 5.47 20.53 -9.40
CA ASP A 864 6.31 20.58 -10.61
C ASP A 864 5.44 20.64 -11.88
N LEU A 865 4.42 19.77 -11.99
CA LEU A 865 3.50 19.75 -13.12
C LEU A 865 2.81 21.12 -13.30
N PHE A 866 2.24 21.69 -12.25
CA PHE A 866 1.58 23.00 -12.36
C PHE A 866 2.55 24.13 -12.72
N GLN A 867 3.77 24.11 -12.18
CA GLN A 867 4.81 25.10 -12.54
C GLN A 867 5.26 24.93 -14.00
N PHE A 868 5.46 23.71 -14.50
CA PHE A 868 5.76 23.45 -15.92
C PHE A 868 4.63 23.87 -16.88
N LEU A 869 3.39 23.92 -16.40
CA LEU A 869 2.23 24.39 -17.15
C LEU A 869 2.09 25.92 -17.20
N LEU A 870 2.85 26.68 -16.42
CA LEU A 870 2.91 28.14 -16.52
C LEU A 870 3.59 28.58 -17.84
N SER A 871 3.21 29.75 -18.35
CA SER A 871 3.90 30.42 -19.45
C SER A 871 4.78 31.55 -18.89
N ASP A 872 6.10 31.36 -18.93
CA ASP A 872 7.08 32.44 -18.63
C ASP A 872 7.04 33.57 -19.67
N ALA A 873 6.42 33.32 -20.83
CA ALA A 873 6.27 34.31 -21.89
C ALA A 873 5.03 35.19 -21.67
N PRO A 874 5.16 36.53 -21.53
CA PRO A 874 4.03 37.42 -21.77
C PRO A 874 3.55 37.18 -23.21
N THR A 875 2.24 37.11 -23.43
CA THR A 875 1.66 36.60 -24.69
C THR A 875 0.95 37.71 -25.49
N PRO A 876 1.67 38.63 -26.16
CA PRO A 876 1.07 39.62 -27.05
C PRO A 876 0.72 39.02 -28.42
N GLY A 877 -0.44 38.38 -28.51
CA GLY A 877 -1.14 38.09 -29.78
C GLY A 877 -0.86 36.74 -30.46
N ASP A 878 -1.66 36.43 -31.48
CA ASP A 878 -1.75 35.13 -32.17
C ASP A 878 -0.61 34.87 -33.18
N GLY A 879 0.61 35.26 -32.83
CA GLY A 879 1.80 35.03 -33.66
C GLY A 879 2.23 33.55 -33.69
N PRO A 880 2.91 33.08 -34.76
CA PRO A 880 3.42 31.71 -34.82
C PRO A 880 4.30 31.30 -33.62
N GLY A 881 5.04 32.26 -33.04
CA GLY A 881 5.84 32.05 -31.83
C GLY A 881 5.03 31.75 -30.55
N ALA A 882 3.82 32.33 -30.40
CA ALA A 882 2.95 32.05 -29.26
C ALA A 882 2.35 30.64 -29.34
N ASN A 883 2.13 30.12 -30.55
CA ASN A 883 1.70 28.74 -30.75
C ASN A 883 2.84 27.73 -30.50
N LEU A 884 4.11 28.13 -30.60
CA LEU A 884 5.27 27.29 -30.27
C LEU A 884 5.48 27.14 -28.74
N THR A 885 5.09 28.12 -27.92
CA THR A 885 5.19 28.03 -26.45
C THR A 885 3.99 27.38 -25.78
N LYS A 886 2.80 27.42 -26.40
CA LYS A 886 1.59 26.72 -25.91
C LYS A 886 1.57 25.22 -26.20
N ASN A 887 1.97 24.79 -27.39
CA ASN A 887 1.87 23.39 -27.81
C ASN A 887 3.05 22.55 -27.30
N MET A 888 2.86 21.84 -26.18
CA MET A 888 3.90 20.94 -25.66
C MET A 888 3.91 19.63 -26.46
N VAL A 889 5.01 19.37 -27.18
CA VAL A 889 5.13 18.21 -28.09
C VAL A 889 5.18 16.90 -27.30
N ILE A 890 4.47 15.88 -27.78
CA ILE A 890 4.61 14.49 -27.33
C ILE A 890 5.18 13.63 -28.46
N THR A 891 4.57 13.73 -29.64
CA THR A 891 5.05 13.14 -30.90
C THR A 891 4.88 14.14 -32.05
N ASN A 892 5.26 13.80 -33.29
CA ASN A 892 4.99 14.68 -34.43
C ASN A 892 3.49 14.90 -34.68
N SER A 893 2.66 13.91 -34.32
CA SER A 893 1.20 13.92 -34.44
C SER A 893 0.49 14.39 -33.16
N LEU A 894 1.01 14.06 -31.98
CA LEU A 894 0.36 14.29 -30.69
C LEU A 894 1.00 15.46 -29.94
N LYS A 895 0.20 16.47 -29.63
CA LYS A 895 0.59 17.67 -28.89
C LYS A 895 -0.34 17.84 -27.70
N PHE A 896 0.21 18.26 -26.57
CA PHE A 896 -0.55 18.59 -25.38
C PHE A 896 -0.89 20.08 -25.38
N ASN A 897 -2.18 20.37 -25.44
CA ASN A 897 -2.81 21.68 -25.52
C ASN A 897 -4.30 21.56 -25.12
N ASP A 898 -5.08 22.64 -25.21
CA ASP A 898 -6.52 22.62 -24.89
C ASP A 898 -7.36 21.67 -25.78
N GLU A 899 -7.03 21.53 -27.06
CA GLU A 899 -7.71 20.62 -28.00
C GLU A 899 -7.53 19.15 -27.59
N PHE A 900 -6.32 18.78 -27.19
CA PHE A 900 -6.00 17.47 -26.64
C PHE A 900 -6.74 17.20 -25.32
N VAL A 901 -6.86 18.20 -24.44
CA VAL A 901 -7.62 18.11 -23.18
C VAL A 901 -9.10 17.86 -23.48
N ASP A 902 -9.72 18.66 -24.35
CA ASP A 902 -11.14 18.51 -24.71
C ASP A 902 -11.43 17.20 -25.46
N HIS A 903 -10.49 16.67 -26.26
CA HIS A 903 -10.65 15.36 -26.90
C HIS A 903 -10.76 14.19 -25.89
N HIS A 904 -10.03 14.28 -24.77
CA HIS A 904 -10.03 13.26 -23.72
C HIS A 904 -11.11 13.49 -22.65
N LYS A 905 -11.81 14.62 -22.69
CA LYS A 905 -12.88 15.00 -21.75
C LYS A 905 -14.04 13.99 -21.79
N GLY A 906 -14.40 13.44 -20.63
CA GLY A 906 -15.59 12.58 -20.48
C GLY A 906 -15.41 11.11 -20.91
N LYS A 907 -14.22 10.68 -21.32
CA LYS A 907 -13.92 9.26 -21.66
C LYS A 907 -13.93 8.36 -20.41
N LEU A 908 -14.03 7.04 -20.59
CA LEU A 908 -13.97 6.07 -19.48
C LEU A 908 -12.55 5.81 -18.94
N MET A 909 -11.52 6.23 -19.67
CA MET A 909 -10.10 6.09 -19.35
C MET A 909 -9.35 7.39 -19.75
N GLY A 910 -8.12 7.59 -19.27
CA GLY A 910 -7.26 8.70 -19.70
C GLY A 910 -6.74 8.53 -21.15
N LEU A 911 -5.63 9.19 -21.47
CA LEU A 911 -4.91 9.02 -22.74
C LEU A 911 -4.58 7.54 -22.97
N VAL A 912 -5.08 6.99 -24.07
CA VAL A 912 -4.77 5.64 -24.54
C VAL A 912 -3.74 5.76 -25.66
N PHE A 913 -2.58 5.12 -25.50
CA PHE A 913 -1.48 5.17 -26.44
C PHE A 913 -0.84 3.79 -26.62
N ASP A 914 -0.20 3.57 -27.76
CA ASP A 914 0.44 2.30 -28.09
C ASP A 914 1.97 2.38 -28.01
N ASN A 915 2.65 1.27 -28.28
CA ASN A 915 4.10 1.20 -28.24
C ASN A 915 4.76 2.01 -29.37
N ASN A 916 4.05 2.37 -30.46
CA ASN A 916 4.60 3.24 -31.50
C ASN A 916 4.71 4.69 -30.98
N VAL A 917 3.67 5.18 -30.28
CA VAL A 917 3.71 6.48 -29.58
C VAL A 917 4.84 6.52 -28.56
N VAL A 918 5.09 5.44 -27.81
CA VAL A 918 6.24 5.36 -26.91
C VAL A 918 7.57 5.45 -27.67
N GLN A 919 7.77 4.65 -28.71
CA GLN A 919 9.02 4.65 -29.48
C GLN A 919 9.30 5.99 -30.19
N GLU A 920 8.26 6.73 -30.56
CA GLU A 920 8.39 8.08 -31.13
C GLU A 920 8.70 9.12 -30.04
N TYR A 921 7.97 9.11 -28.92
CA TYR A 921 8.22 9.97 -27.76
C TYR A 921 9.63 9.79 -27.20
N MET A 922 10.12 8.55 -27.09
CA MET A 922 11.48 8.24 -26.65
C MET A 922 12.54 8.98 -27.49
N LYS A 923 12.41 8.95 -28.82
CA LYS A 923 13.37 9.59 -29.74
C LYS A 923 13.29 11.11 -29.77
N LEU A 924 12.08 11.67 -29.60
CA LEU A 924 11.85 13.12 -29.73
C LEU A 924 12.06 13.89 -28.43
N ASN A 925 11.70 13.31 -27.28
CA ASN A 925 11.66 14.02 -26.00
C ASN A 925 12.61 13.44 -24.95
N VAL A 926 12.94 12.15 -25.00
CA VAL A 926 13.66 11.47 -23.91
C VAL A 926 15.15 11.32 -24.22
N GLU A 927 15.48 10.78 -25.38
CA GLU A 927 16.85 10.59 -25.87
C GLU A 927 17.65 11.89 -26.03
N PRO A 928 17.07 13.04 -26.45
CA PRO A 928 17.82 14.30 -26.51
C PRO A 928 18.13 14.94 -25.14
N ASN A 929 17.54 14.44 -24.05
CA ASN A 929 17.59 15.07 -22.71
C ASN A 929 18.24 14.17 -21.63
N ILE A 930 18.80 13.04 -22.02
CA ILE A 930 19.51 12.09 -21.14
C ILE A 930 20.94 11.91 -21.70
N ASP A 931 21.93 12.35 -20.93
CA ASP A 931 23.33 11.91 -21.11
C ASP A 931 23.49 10.45 -20.63
N ASP A 932 24.28 9.65 -21.35
CA ASP A 932 24.65 8.24 -21.01
C ASP A 932 25.70 8.14 -19.86
#